data_AF-A0A9J7HUB8-F1
#
_entry.id   AF-A0A9J7HUB8-F1
#
_cell.length_a   1.000
_cell.length_b   1.000
_cell.length_c   1.000
_cell.angle_alpha   90.00
_cell.angle_beta   90.00
_cell.angle_gamma   90.00
#
_symmetry.space_group_name_H-M   'P 1'
#
loop_
_entity.id
_entity.type
_entity.pdbx_description
1 polymer ?
#
loop_
_entity_poly.entity_id
_entity_poly.type
_entity_poly.pdbx_seq_one_letter_code
_entity_poly.pdbx_strand_id
1 'polypeptide(L)'
;MIQPKTTEAIRSSVRSSLVARGEDFSRSGPESFKARTRAIRAGNVITSLGGPGGAQQTMAGARKVRAQEREELSALNNRFASYIEKMRSLQQRNCTLEAQVLKLQSTETTAHTKALYEKETRDLRALVDELSEEKAKMVLERNQWREQAEEYKRKWEDEAAWHAELNTEVSKLNKNLDALTLVRLDLQNKIATMQQEIDFMVVVHKHELKQIQDQLNESLSIAPVDWTQEAGRDVIAELYDLRQLYGDFCRGIQEDAEAKYKEKSTELELERERENKTMLAARSELITSRKEVSDLRGQLNTLMTSTDILEHESSSSSSFSVQQVTITSQDDIEICDCPVRSPHEHSMATQLAKMTRTAEKKQLSALNGRFASYIEKVQALNQSNATLESQLQAVKAKAAPVEKGKYEGMLSALRAQVDGLSQQKAQLESERNSWQSQAEEWQGKCEEQYTVRSGLKAEIERNKAELAIINAARSGFESRLVAAQGEIEAVNRTNSAEIAAMRGELAQTVTAIEAKQAAVTGPDLSDTLREIREQYEVVGQANRQDAEAKYRAKFAEIALQRQKDSEALAAARAEVAEFQKKIDTLRAEAESIRSKNIAMEDGMNQTETRIQKEMESYRQAIAKREAQIEQMKLETAQNLTNYQELMNVKMALDLEIAAYRKLLEGEEIRLAGQA
;
A
#
# COMPACT_ATOMS: atom_id res chain seq x y z
N MET A 1 11.81 -33.91 -13.39
CA MET A 1 12.30 -34.74 -12.25
C MET A 1 12.53 -33.77 -11.12
N ILE A 2 11.58 -33.55 -10.22
CA ILE A 2 11.37 -34.31 -8.97
C ILE A 2 9.87 -34.19 -8.62
N GLN A 3 9.30 -35.29 -8.13
CA GLN A 3 7.87 -35.60 -7.97
C GLN A 3 7.13 -34.72 -6.92
N PRO A 4 5.82 -34.44 -7.10
CA PRO A 4 4.97 -33.89 -6.05
C PRO A 4 4.46 -35.01 -5.13
N LYS A 5 4.71 -34.91 -3.84
CA LYS A 5 4.16 -35.83 -2.82
C LYS A 5 2.80 -35.32 -2.34
N THR A 6 1.78 -36.11 -2.65
CA THR A 6 0.58 -36.41 -1.86
C THR A 6 -0.35 -35.26 -1.46
N THR A 7 -1.49 -35.26 -2.16
CA THR A 7 -2.82 -34.81 -1.78
C THR A 7 -3.33 -35.42 -0.46
N GLU A 8 -4.31 -34.73 0.14
CA GLU A 8 -5.33 -35.24 1.10
C GLU A 8 -4.93 -35.60 2.54
N ALA A 9 -5.01 -34.60 3.42
CA ALA A 9 -5.45 -34.65 4.82
C ALA A 9 -5.44 -33.18 5.30
N ILE A 10 -6.54 -32.45 5.49
CA ILE A 10 -7.37 -32.44 6.70
C ILE A 10 -8.82 -32.04 6.31
N ARG A 11 -9.64 -33.02 5.92
CA ARG A 11 -11.09 -33.00 6.13
C ARG A 11 -11.51 -34.44 6.45
N SER A 12 -12.29 -34.58 7.52
CA SER A 12 -12.92 -35.81 8.03
C SER A 12 -12.07 -36.75 8.92
N SER A 13 -12.40 -36.74 10.22
CA SER A 13 -12.53 -37.86 11.17
C SER A 13 -12.40 -37.26 12.58
N VAL A 14 -13.44 -37.17 13.43
CA VAL A 14 -14.29 -38.27 13.88
C VAL A 14 -15.77 -37.87 13.89
N ARG A 15 -16.50 -38.34 12.87
CA ARG A 15 -17.89 -38.78 12.98
C ARG A 15 -17.83 -40.27 12.63
N SER A 16 -17.92 -41.12 13.65
CA SER A 16 -18.02 -42.58 13.57
C SER A 16 -18.96 -42.97 14.73
N SER A 17 -20.02 -43.76 14.59
CA SER A 17 -20.34 -44.87 13.67
C SER A 17 -21.88 -45.02 13.60
N LEU A 18 -22.49 -45.11 12.41
CA LEU A 18 -23.06 -46.33 11.80
C LEU A 18 -23.88 -47.20 12.78
N VAL A 19 -25.21 -47.33 12.69
CA VAL A 19 -26.12 -47.77 11.60
C VAL A 19 -25.84 -49.18 11.07
N ALA A 20 -26.64 -50.12 11.57
CA ALA A 20 -27.30 -51.23 10.87
C ALA A 20 -28.46 -51.65 11.82
N ARG A 21 -29.70 -51.96 11.44
CA ARG A 21 -30.34 -52.31 10.16
C ARG A 21 -31.85 -52.43 10.46
N GLY A 22 -32.72 -51.92 9.58
CA GLY A 22 -34.11 -52.38 9.31
C GLY A 22 -35.13 -52.48 10.46
N GLU A 23 -36.43 -52.28 10.33
CA GLU A 23 -37.37 -52.07 9.23
C GLU A 23 -38.63 -51.45 9.87
N ASP A 24 -39.22 -50.48 9.18
CA ASP A 24 -40.64 -50.29 8.89
C ASP A 24 -41.80 -50.58 9.89
N PHE A 25 -42.80 -49.70 9.73
CA PHE A 25 -44.25 -49.83 9.99
C PHE A 25 -44.88 -49.24 11.27
N SER A 26 -45.43 -48.04 11.08
CA SER A 26 -46.85 -47.66 11.30
C SER A 26 -47.48 -47.62 12.69
N ARG A 27 -47.88 -46.37 13.05
CA ARG A 27 -49.16 -45.89 13.60
C ARG A 27 -49.88 -46.64 14.75
N SER A 28 -50.29 -45.78 15.70
CA SER A 28 -51.54 -45.78 16.49
C SER A 28 -51.58 -46.53 17.84
N GLY A 29 -51.76 -45.72 18.89
CA GLY A 29 -52.62 -45.92 20.08
C GLY A 29 -52.32 -47.06 21.06
N PRO A 30 -52.47 -46.85 22.38
CA PRO A 30 -52.74 -47.95 23.30
C PRO A 30 -54.21 -47.90 23.76
N GLU A 31 -55.04 -48.74 23.14
CA GLU A 31 -56.23 -49.28 23.80
C GLU A 31 -55.92 -50.64 24.44
N SER A 32 -56.72 -50.95 25.45
CA SER A 32 -56.75 -52.09 26.37
C SER A 32 -56.39 -53.48 25.83
N PHE A 33 -55.76 -54.32 26.68
CA PHE A 33 -56.04 -55.77 26.84
C PHE A 33 -55.58 -56.18 28.26
N LYS A 34 -56.44 -56.53 29.21
CA LYS A 34 -57.16 -57.82 29.42
C LYS A 34 -56.25 -59.06 29.42
N ALA A 35 -55.95 -59.56 30.62
CA ALA A 35 -55.65 -60.96 30.88
C ALA A 35 -56.87 -61.66 31.52
N ARG A 36 -57.48 -62.51 30.70
CA ARG A 36 -58.36 -63.67 30.92
C ARG A 36 -57.63 -64.71 31.81
N THR A 37 -58.19 -65.68 32.55
CA THR A 37 -59.54 -66.22 32.83
C THR A 37 -59.36 -67.25 33.97
N ARG A 38 -60.35 -67.47 34.84
CA ARG A 38 -61.03 -68.79 34.94
C ARG A 38 -62.34 -68.65 35.72
N ALA A 39 -63.42 -68.95 35.04
CA ALA A 39 -64.75 -69.11 35.59
C ALA A 39 -64.90 -70.50 36.22
N ILE A 40 -65.65 -70.58 37.33
CA ILE A 40 -66.42 -71.77 37.72
C ILE A 40 -67.85 -71.28 37.98
N ARG A 41 -68.80 -71.90 37.30
CA ARG A 41 -70.25 -71.71 37.36
C ARG A 41 -70.88 -73.03 37.81
N ALA A 42 -72.03 -72.91 38.48
CA ALA A 42 -73.04 -73.93 38.82
C ALA A 42 -72.67 -74.85 40.00
N GLY A 43 -73.57 -75.23 40.90
CA GLY A 43 -75.02 -75.01 41.00
C GLY A 43 -75.56 -75.73 42.26
N ASN A 44 -76.74 -75.29 42.69
CA ASN A 44 -77.78 -75.98 43.48
C ASN A 44 -77.77 -77.53 43.39
N VAL A 45 -78.24 -78.37 44.32
CA VAL A 45 -79.14 -78.34 45.51
C VAL A 45 -79.04 -79.75 46.10
N ILE A 46 -79.07 -79.97 47.44
CA ILE A 46 -79.78 -81.10 48.08
C ILE A 46 -80.25 -80.69 49.48
N THR A 47 -81.49 -81.11 49.74
CA THR A 47 -82.45 -80.84 50.79
C THR A 47 -82.24 -81.70 52.05
N SER A 48 -82.62 -81.11 53.19
CA SER A 48 -83.47 -81.69 54.25
C SER A 48 -82.91 -82.49 55.44
N LEU A 49 -83.61 -82.22 56.55
CA LEU A 49 -84.03 -83.08 57.66
C LEU A 49 -83.20 -83.08 58.97
N GLY A 50 -83.85 -82.54 60.01
CA GLY A 50 -84.00 -83.24 61.28
C GLY A 50 -83.05 -82.83 62.41
N GLY A 51 -83.60 -82.28 63.49
CA GLY A 51 -83.02 -82.48 64.84
C GLY A 51 -83.08 -83.97 65.24
N PRO A 52 -82.52 -84.41 66.40
CA PRO A 52 -82.54 -83.70 67.68
C PRO A 52 -81.25 -83.81 68.54
N GLY A 53 -81.20 -83.06 69.65
CA GLY A 53 -80.74 -83.54 70.98
C GLY A 53 -79.25 -83.81 71.26
N GLY A 54 -78.69 -83.04 72.22
CA GLY A 54 -77.79 -83.57 73.26
C GLY A 54 -76.27 -83.45 73.05
N ALA A 55 -75.58 -83.13 74.17
CA ALA A 55 -74.12 -83.15 74.43
C ALA A 55 -73.29 -82.03 73.76
N GLN A 56 -72.91 -80.91 74.39
CA GLN A 56 -72.13 -80.68 75.63
C GLN A 56 -70.62 -80.98 75.47
N GLN A 57 -69.84 -79.89 75.66
CA GLN A 57 -68.37 -79.73 75.80
C GLN A 57 -67.54 -79.23 74.59
N THR A 58 -66.68 -78.24 74.90
CA THR A 58 -65.63 -77.54 74.11
C THR A 58 -65.96 -76.33 73.20
N MET A 59 -66.78 -75.35 73.62
CA MET A 59 -67.02 -74.08 72.85
C MET A 59 -66.48 -72.78 73.49
N ALA A 60 -65.68 -72.85 74.56
CA ALA A 60 -65.14 -71.66 75.23
C ALA A 60 -63.83 -71.12 74.57
N GLY A 61 -62.98 -71.99 74.03
CA GLY A 61 -61.73 -71.57 73.36
C GLY A 61 -61.95 -70.91 72.00
N ALA A 62 -62.81 -71.50 71.16
CA ALA A 62 -63.07 -71.03 69.80
C ALA A 62 -63.83 -69.68 69.72
N ARG A 63 -64.50 -69.25 70.80
CA ARG A 63 -65.15 -67.92 70.87
C ARG A 63 -64.15 -66.81 71.22
N LYS A 64 -63.17 -67.07 72.09
CA LYS A 64 -62.10 -66.10 72.40
C LYS A 64 -61.18 -65.90 71.21
N VAL A 65 -60.78 -66.99 70.54
CA VAL A 65 -59.95 -66.92 69.32
C VAL A 65 -60.68 -66.14 68.21
N ARG A 66 -61.96 -66.44 67.94
CA ARG A 66 -62.74 -65.70 66.93
C ARG A 66 -63.05 -64.25 67.31
N ALA A 67 -63.12 -63.90 68.59
CA ALA A 67 -63.30 -62.52 69.03
C ALA A 67 -62.00 -61.73 68.85
N GLN A 68 -60.86 -62.35 69.23
CA GLN A 68 -59.53 -61.77 69.09
C GLN A 68 -59.14 -61.59 67.61
N GLU A 69 -59.40 -62.56 66.75
CA GLU A 69 -59.23 -62.45 65.29
C GLU A 69 -60.09 -61.34 64.67
N ARG A 70 -61.32 -61.14 65.16
CA ARG A 70 -62.20 -60.05 64.67
C ARG A 70 -61.69 -58.68 65.06
N GLU A 71 -61.16 -58.54 66.27
CA GLU A 71 -60.59 -57.28 66.75
C GLU A 71 -59.29 -56.95 66.03
N GLU A 72 -58.44 -57.94 65.78
CA GLU A 72 -57.23 -57.82 64.96
C GLU A 72 -57.57 -57.46 63.51
N LEU A 73 -58.57 -58.12 62.91
CA LEU A 73 -59.06 -57.77 61.57
C LEU A 73 -59.67 -56.38 61.55
N SER A 74 -60.39 -55.95 62.58
CA SER A 74 -60.94 -54.58 62.67
C SER A 74 -59.84 -53.53 62.81
N ALA A 75 -58.81 -53.79 63.62
CA ALA A 75 -57.67 -52.89 63.77
C ALA A 75 -56.87 -52.78 62.47
N LEU A 76 -56.69 -53.91 61.77
CA LEU A 76 -56.04 -53.95 60.47
C LEU A 76 -56.88 -53.22 59.40
N ASN A 77 -58.20 -53.40 59.42
CA ASN A 77 -59.11 -52.74 58.48
C ASN A 77 -59.19 -51.23 58.73
N ASN A 78 -59.16 -50.78 59.98
CA ASN A 78 -59.03 -49.35 60.33
C ASN A 78 -57.68 -48.78 59.87
N ARG A 79 -56.61 -49.56 59.98
CA ARG A 79 -55.29 -49.17 59.45
C ARG A 79 -55.30 -49.12 57.92
N PHE A 80 -55.96 -50.04 57.23
CA PHE A 80 -56.15 -49.97 55.78
C PHE A 80 -57.01 -48.77 55.37
N ALA A 81 -58.08 -48.47 56.10
CA ALA A 81 -58.90 -47.29 55.85
C ALA A 81 -58.08 -45.99 55.94
N SER A 82 -57.26 -45.84 56.98
CA SER A 82 -56.36 -44.69 57.12
C SER A 82 -55.27 -44.63 56.03
N TYR A 83 -54.72 -45.77 55.60
CA TYR A 83 -53.81 -45.80 54.44
C TYR A 83 -54.51 -45.42 53.13
N ILE A 84 -55.74 -45.89 52.91
CA ILE A 84 -56.54 -45.55 51.73
C ILE A 84 -56.90 -44.06 51.72
N GLU A 85 -57.28 -43.49 52.86
CA GLU A 85 -57.51 -42.05 53.00
C GLU A 85 -56.24 -41.25 52.78
N LYS A 86 -55.10 -41.70 53.31
CA LYS A 86 -53.80 -41.06 53.06
C LYS A 86 -53.43 -41.15 51.59
N MET A 87 -53.63 -42.30 50.95
CA MET A 87 -53.37 -42.51 49.51
C MET A 87 -54.27 -41.62 48.65
N ARG A 88 -55.56 -41.49 48.99
CA ARG A 88 -56.48 -40.57 48.33
C ARG A 88 -56.07 -39.10 48.53
N SER A 89 -55.64 -38.72 49.74
CA SER A 89 -55.15 -37.35 50.00
C SER A 89 -53.88 -37.03 49.22
N LEU A 90 -52.99 -38.02 49.05
CA LEU A 90 -51.77 -37.90 48.27
C LEU A 90 -52.08 -37.86 46.77
N GLN A 91 -53.01 -38.68 46.28
CA GLN A 91 -53.48 -38.63 44.91
C GLN A 91 -54.15 -37.29 44.59
N GLN A 92 -54.96 -36.76 45.51
CA GLN A 92 -55.59 -35.45 45.33
C GLN A 92 -54.55 -34.32 45.33
N ARG A 93 -53.55 -34.37 46.22
CA ARG A 93 -52.42 -33.43 46.20
C ARG A 93 -51.61 -33.54 44.91
N ASN A 94 -51.29 -34.74 44.45
CA ASN A 94 -50.58 -34.94 43.19
C ASN A 94 -51.38 -34.42 42.00
N CYS A 95 -52.68 -34.71 41.92
CA CYS A 95 -53.54 -34.17 40.87
C CYS A 95 -53.56 -32.63 40.89
N THR A 96 -53.56 -32.02 42.07
CA THR A 96 -53.52 -30.55 42.22
C THR A 96 -52.17 -29.98 41.81
N LEU A 97 -51.06 -30.63 42.21
CA LEU A 97 -49.70 -30.24 41.82
C LEU A 97 -49.48 -30.39 40.32
N GLU A 98 -49.95 -31.48 39.71
CA GLU A 98 -49.91 -31.70 38.25
C GLU A 98 -50.68 -30.60 37.51
N ALA A 99 -51.89 -30.24 37.98
CA ALA A 99 -52.67 -29.15 37.40
C ALA A 99 -51.97 -27.78 37.54
N GLN A 100 -51.29 -27.53 38.66
CA GLN A 100 -50.52 -26.29 38.87
C GLN A 100 -49.28 -26.23 37.96
N VAL A 101 -48.58 -27.35 37.78
CA VAL A 101 -47.43 -27.45 36.84
C VAL A 101 -47.88 -27.18 35.42
N LEU A 102 -48.99 -27.80 34.99
CA LEU A 102 -49.56 -27.58 33.65
C LEU A 102 -49.97 -26.11 33.45
N LYS A 103 -50.60 -25.49 34.46
CA LYS A 103 -51.00 -24.08 34.40
C LYS A 103 -49.80 -23.13 34.35
N LEU A 104 -48.71 -23.43 35.06
CA LEU A 104 -47.48 -22.64 35.02
C LEU A 104 -46.76 -22.81 33.67
N GLN A 105 -46.71 -24.02 33.12
CA GLN A 105 -46.15 -24.28 31.79
C GLN A 105 -46.99 -23.68 30.66
N SER A 106 -48.31 -23.58 30.85
CA SER A 106 -49.21 -22.91 29.92
C SER A 106 -49.31 -21.39 30.14
N THR A 107 -48.57 -20.80 31.10
CA THR A 107 -48.54 -19.34 31.21
C THR A 107 -47.83 -18.76 29.99
N GLU A 108 -48.58 -18.01 29.18
CA GLU A 108 -48.12 -17.43 27.91
C GLU A 108 -46.82 -16.63 28.05
N THR A 109 -46.55 -16.05 29.24
CA THR A 109 -45.34 -15.28 29.53
C THR A 109 -44.06 -16.12 29.51
N THR A 110 -44.10 -17.39 29.96
CA THR A 110 -42.94 -18.29 29.94
C THR A 110 -42.68 -18.85 28.54
N ALA A 111 -43.75 -19.16 27.80
CA ALA A 111 -43.65 -19.57 26.40
C ALA A 111 -43.17 -18.42 25.50
N HIS A 112 -43.65 -17.19 25.72
CA HIS A 112 -43.26 -16.01 24.95
C HIS A 112 -41.79 -15.64 25.16
N THR A 113 -41.31 -15.66 26.40
CA THR A 113 -39.90 -15.40 26.71
C THR A 113 -38.98 -16.47 26.11
N LYS A 114 -39.35 -17.75 26.18
CA LYS A 114 -38.63 -18.83 25.50
C LYS A 114 -38.58 -18.63 23.98
N ALA A 115 -39.71 -18.29 23.36
CA ALA A 115 -39.79 -18.05 21.93
C ALA A 115 -38.94 -16.86 21.46
N LEU A 116 -38.85 -15.80 22.28
CA LEU A 116 -37.96 -14.65 22.01
C LEU A 116 -36.49 -15.06 22.03
N TYR A 117 -36.05 -15.80 23.04
CA TYR A 117 -34.66 -16.28 23.12
C TYR A 117 -34.32 -17.30 22.02
N GLU A 118 -35.26 -18.18 21.65
CA GLU A 118 -35.08 -19.09 20.51
C GLU A 118 -34.99 -18.35 19.18
N LYS A 119 -35.72 -17.25 19.01
CA LYS A 119 -35.60 -16.37 17.86
C LYS A 119 -34.23 -15.69 17.84
N GLU A 120 -33.82 -15.09 18.94
CA GLU A 120 -32.51 -14.42 19.05
C GLU A 120 -31.35 -15.39 18.80
N THR A 121 -31.45 -16.63 19.27
CA THR A 121 -30.45 -17.69 19.00
C THR A 121 -30.41 -18.09 17.52
N ARG A 122 -31.57 -18.13 16.85
CA ARG A 122 -31.63 -18.40 15.40
C ARG A 122 -31.01 -17.26 14.60
N ASP A 123 -31.36 -16.03 14.94
CA ASP A 123 -30.85 -14.83 14.27
C ASP A 123 -29.32 -14.71 14.44
N LEU A 124 -28.79 -14.99 15.65
CA LEU A 124 -27.35 -15.00 15.91
C LEU A 124 -26.60 -16.10 15.13
N ARG A 125 -27.20 -17.29 14.96
CA ARG A 125 -26.59 -18.35 14.15
C ARG A 125 -26.53 -17.99 12.67
N ALA A 126 -27.62 -17.42 12.14
CA ALA A 126 -27.65 -16.95 10.76
C ALA A 126 -26.58 -15.87 10.51
N LEU A 127 -26.40 -14.94 11.46
CA LEU A 127 -25.36 -13.92 11.37
C LEU A 127 -23.95 -14.52 11.38
N VAL A 128 -23.71 -15.56 12.20
CA VAL A 128 -22.41 -16.27 12.21
C VAL A 128 -22.14 -16.94 10.87
N ASP A 129 -23.16 -17.57 10.27
CA ASP A 129 -23.02 -18.21 8.96
C ASP A 129 -22.73 -17.16 7.87
N GLU A 130 -23.46 -16.03 7.85
CA GLU A 130 -23.23 -14.92 6.92
C GLU A 130 -21.83 -14.31 7.06
N LEU A 131 -21.39 -14.03 8.30
CA LEU A 131 -20.03 -13.54 8.57
C LEU A 131 -18.96 -14.56 8.17
N SER A 132 -19.25 -15.86 8.26
CA SER A 132 -18.32 -16.92 7.85
C SER A 132 -18.19 -17.00 6.32
N GLU A 133 -19.28 -16.78 5.58
CA GLU A 133 -19.27 -16.70 4.11
C GLU A 133 -18.54 -15.45 3.63
N GLU A 134 -18.79 -14.29 4.25
CA GLU A 134 -18.04 -13.06 3.98
C GLU A 134 -16.54 -13.28 4.24
N LYS A 135 -16.17 -13.90 5.38
CA LYS A 135 -14.77 -14.23 5.69
C LYS A 135 -14.15 -15.13 4.61
N ALA A 136 -14.89 -16.13 4.13
CA ALA A 136 -14.41 -17.01 3.07
C ALA A 136 -14.17 -16.25 1.75
N LYS A 137 -15.08 -15.34 1.37
CA LYS A 137 -14.91 -14.48 0.19
C LYS A 137 -13.68 -13.59 0.31
N MET A 138 -13.51 -12.91 1.45
CA MET A 138 -12.36 -12.05 1.72
C MET A 138 -11.03 -12.81 1.67
N VAL A 139 -11.01 -14.08 2.13
CA VAL A 139 -9.82 -14.94 2.06
C VAL A 139 -9.47 -15.30 0.61
N LEU A 140 -10.46 -15.55 -0.24
CA LEU A 140 -10.23 -15.80 -1.67
C LEU A 140 -9.68 -14.57 -2.37
N GLU A 141 -10.28 -13.40 -2.14
CA GLU A 141 -9.78 -12.13 -2.68
C GLU A 141 -8.34 -11.85 -2.23
N ARG A 142 -8.03 -12.03 -0.93
CA ARG A 142 -6.66 -11.90 -0.43
C ARG A 142 -5.68 -12.84 -1.12
N ASN A 143 -6.08 -14.10 -1.36
CA ASN A 143 -5.22 -15.05 -2.05
C ASN A 143 -4.99 -14.64 -3.51
N GLN A 144 -6.03 -14.16 -4.19
CA GLN A 144 -5.92 -13.62 -5.55
C GLN A 144 -4.96 -12.42 -5.62
N TRP A 145 -5.08 -11.45 -4.72
CA TRP A 145 -4.17 -10.31 -4.64
C TRP A 145 -2.73 -10.74 -4.32
N ARG A 146 -2.55 -11.75 -3.47
CA ARG A 146 -1.23 -12.32 -3.17
C ARG A 146 -0.59 -12.96 -4.41
N GLU A 147 -1.34 -13.75 -5.16
CA GLU A 147 -0.84 -14.38 -6.40
C GLU A 147 -0.45 -13.32 -7.43
N GLN A 148 -1.24 -12.25 -7.59
CA GLN A 148 -0.89 -11.13 -8.46
C GLN A 148 0.40 -10.43 -8.00
N ALA A 149 0.55 -10.19 -6.68
CA ALA A 149 1.77 -9.61 -6.14
C ALA A 149 3.00 -10.49 -6.39
N GLU A 150 2.88 -11.81 -6.26
CA GLU A 150 3.97 -12.74 -6.60
C GLU A 150 4.30 -12.74 -8.10
N GLU A 151 3.29 -12.63 -8.97
CA GLU A 151 3.51 -12.54 -10.42
C GLU A 151 4.25 -11.25 -10.79
N TYR A 152 3.87 -10.10 -10.21
CA TYR A 152 4.57 -8.84 -10.41
C TYR A 152 6.00 -8.87 -9.86
N LYS A 153 6.19 -9.46 -8.68
CA LYS A 153 7.52 -9.67 -8.11
C LYS A 153 8.40 -10.48 -9.05
N ARG A 154 7.88 -11.57 -9.62
CA ARG A 154 8.59 -12.39 -10.59
C ARG A 154 8.97 -11.59 -11.85
N LYS A 155 8.04 -10.78 -12.39
CA LYS A 155 8.32 -9.90 -13.54
C LYS A 155 9.44 -8.90 -13.22
N TRP A 156 9.43 -8.31 -12.03
CA TRP A 156 10.50 -7.42 -11.57
C TRP A 156 11.84 -8.14 -11.43
N GLU A 157 11.87 -9.35 -10.88
CA GLU A 157 13.11 -10.16 -10.77
C GLU A 157 13.68 -10.50 -12.16
N ASP A 158 12.83 -10.89 -13.11
CA ASP A 158 13.21 -11.14 -14.51
C ASP A 158 13.77 -9.86 -15.17
N GLU A 159 13.17 -8.69 -14.91
CA GLU A 159 13.61 -7.39 -15.44
C GLU A 159 14.93 -6.93 -14.80
N ALA A 160 15.10 -7.11 -13.49
CA ALA A 160 16.34 -6.81 -12.77
C ALA A 160 17.50 -7.68 -13.29
N ALA A 161 17.24 -8.95 -13.58
CA ALA A 161 18.21 -9.84 -14.20
C ALA A 161 18.60 -9.35 -15.62
N TRP A 162 17.62 -8.94 -16.41
CA TRP A 162 17.86 -8.39 -17.75
C TRP A 162 18.65 -7.07 -17.71
N HIS A 163 18.35 -6.17 -16.77
CA HIS A 163 19.14 -4.95 -16.55
C HIS A 163 20.58 -5.24 -16.16
N ALA A 164 20.81 -6.24 -15.30
CA ALA A 164 22.15 -6.66 -14.93
C ALA A 164 22.92 -7.14 -16.18
N GLU A 165 22.29 -7.95 -17.03
CA GLU A 165 22.89 -8.42 -18.28
C GLU A 165 23.20 -7.26 -19.25
N LEU A 166 22.28 -6.31 -19.42
CA LEU A 166 22.50 -5.12 -20.26
C LEU A 166 23.67 -4.26 -19.74
N ASN A 167 23.77 -4.07 -18.42
CA ASN A 167 24.90 -3.35 -17.81
C ASN A 167 26.24 -4.06 -18.09
N THR A 168 26.28 -5.40 -18.07
CA THR A 168 27.48 -6.12 -18.47
C THR A 168 27.85 -5.88 -19.93
N GLU A 169 26.86 -5.80 -20.82
CA GLU A 169 27.08 -5.56 -22.25
C GLU A 169 27.56 -4.12 -22.52
N VAL A 170 26.96 -3.13 -21.87
CA VAL A 170 27.44 -1.73 -21.90
C VAL A 170 28.89 -1.64 -21.41
N SER A 171 29.25 -2.36 -20.34
CA SER A 171 30.64 -2.42 -19.87
C SER A 171 31.60 -3.00 -20.91
N LYS A 172 31.19 -4.04 -21.66
CA LYS A 172 31.99 -4.59 -22.77
C LYS A 172 32.15 -3.57 -23.91
N LEU A 173 31.07 -2.91 -24.30
CA LEU A 173 31.11 -1.90 -25.37
C LEU A 173 32.01 -0.71 -25.01
N ASN A 174 31.97 -0.25 -23.75
CA ASN A 174 32.88 0.80 -23.29
C ASN A 174 34.35 0.37 -23.37
N LYS A 175 34.68 -0.85 -22.95
CA LYS A 175 36.05 -1.38 -23.10
C LYS A 175 36.49 -1.45 -24.57
N ASN A 176 35.59 -1.83 -25.47
CA ASN A 176 35.88 -1.85 -26.91
C ASN A 176 36.07 -0.43 -27.47
N LEU A 177 35.27 0.53 -27.02
CA LEU A 177 35.41 1.95 -27.39
C LEU A 177 36.76 2.51 -26.90
N ASP A 178 37.16 2.20 -25.67
CA ASP A 178 38.46 2.60 -25.12
C ASP A 178 39.61 2.00 -25.94
N ALA A 179 39.52 0.72 -26.30
CA ALA A 179 40.51 0.05 -27.14
C ALA A 179 40.60 0.68 -28.55
N LEU A 180 39.46 0.98 -29.18
CA LEU A 180 39.43 1.67 -30.48
C LEU A 180 39.96 3.10 -30.38
N THR A 181 39.71 3.79 -29.28
CA THR A 181 40.23 5.13 -29.02
C THR A 181 41.75 5.13 -28.93
N LEU A 182 42.33 4.10 -28.30
CA LEU A 182 43.78 3.87 -28.24
C LEU A 182 44.38 3.65 -29.63
N VAL A 183 43.79 2.77 -30.43
CA VAL A 183 44.22 2.52 -31.82
C VAL A 183 44.15 3.79 -32.68
N ARG A 184 43.08 4.58 -32.54
CA ARG A 184 42.94 5.87 -33.24
C ARG A 184 44.09 6.81 -32.88
N LEU A 185 44.44 6.91 -31.60
CA LEU A 185 45.50 7.78 -31.11
C LEU A 185 46.87 7.34 -31.61
N ASP A 186 47.14 6.03 -31.66
CA ASP A 186 48.35 5.48 -32.27
C ASP A 186 48.47 5.82 -33.77
N LEU A 187 47.37 5.71 -34.52
CA LEU A 187 47.34 6.10 -35.93
C LEU A 187 47.55 7.60 -36.12
N GLN A 188 46.97 8.45 -35.27
CA GLN A 188 47.20 9.90 -35.30
C GLN A 188 48.68 10.25 -35.04
N ASN A 189 49.30 9.59 -34.07
CA ASN A 189 50.74 9.76 -33.81
C ASN A 189 51.57 9.37 -35.03
N LYS A 190 51.21 8.28 -35.71
CA LYS A 190 51.91 7.81 -36.91
C LYS A 190 51.76 8.76 -38.09
N ILE A 191 50.57 9.33 -38.26
CA ILE A 191 50.32 10.41 -39.24
C ILE A 191 51.19 11.63 -38.91
N ALA A 192 51.25 12.05 -37.64
CA ALA A 192 52.07 13.18 -37.23
C ALA A 192 53.57 12.95 -37.51
N THR A 193 54.09 11.74 -37.25
CA THR A 193 55.49 11.40 -37.57
C THR A 193 55.74 11.41 -39.08
N MET A 194 54.84 10.85 -39.88
CA MET A 194 54.97 10.90 -41.35
C MET A 194 54.91 12.34 -41.87
N GLN A 195 54.08 13.19 -41.27
CA GLN A 195 54.01 14.61 -41.63
C GLN A 195 55.34 15.33 -41.34
N GLN A 196 55.96 15.05 -40.19
CA GLN A 196 57.29 15.59 -39.86
C GLN A 196 58.36 15.12 -40.85
N GLU A 197 58.32 13.86 -41.29
CA GLU A 197 59.24 13.35 -42.32
C GLU A 197 59.04 14.07 -43.66
N ILE A 198 57.79 14.29 -44.08
CA ILE A 198 57.49 15.06 -45.30
C ILE A 198 58.02 16.48 -45.19
N ASP A 199 57.77 17.16 -44.08
CA ASP A 199 58.22 18.54 -43.86
C ASP A 199 59.75 18.62 -43.89
N PHE A 200 60.44 17.64 -43.29
CA PHE A 200 61.90 17.51 -43.36
C PHE A 200 62.38 17.33 -44.80
N MET A 201 61.77 16.41 -45.57
CA MET A 201 62.12 16.18 -46.97
C MET A 201 61.91 17.44 -47.84
N VAL A 202 60.87 18.24 -47.58
CA VAL A 202 60.65 19.52 -48.27
C VAL A 202 61.79 20.51 -47.99
N VAL A 203 62.28 20.57 -46.75
CA VAL A 203 63.41 21.44 -46.40
C VAL A 203 64.70 20.96 -47.08
N VAL A 204 64.95 19.65 -47.09
CA VAL A 204 66.12 19.07 -47.76
C VAL A 204 66.08 19.34 -49.26
N HIS A 205 64.96 19.06 -49.94
CA HIS A 205 64.83 19.34 -51.38
C HIS A 205 65.01 20.83 -51.70
N LYS A 206 64.50 21.74 -50.86
CA LYS A 206 64.75 23.19 -51.04
C LYS A 206 66.23 23.52 -50.95
N HIS A 207 66.97 22.87 -50.05
CA HIS A 207 68.41 23.06 -49.91
C HIS A 207 69.17 22.51 -51.12
N GLU A 208 68.84 21.30 -51.57
CA GLU A 208 69.44 20.67 -52.76
C GLU A 208 69.16 21.48 -54.03
N LEU A 209 67.93 21.95 -54.23
CA LEU A 209 67.58 22.83 -55.34
C LEU A 209 68.40 24.13 -55.31
N LYS A 210 68.56 24.74 -54.13
CA LYS A 210 69.39 25.94 -53.98
C LYS A 210 70.85 25.66 -54.29
N GLN A 211 71.38 24.53 -53.83
CA GLN A 211 72.75 24.11 -54.10
C GLN A 211 72.98 23.87 -55.60
N ILE A 212 72.07 23.18 -56.28
CA ILE A 212 72.12 22.98 -57.73
C ILE A 212 72.03 24.33 -58.46
N GLN A 213 71.17 25.23 -58.00
CA GLN A 213 71.03 26.56 -58.58
C GLN A 213 72.29 27.42 -58.38
N ASP A 214 72.95 27.33 -57.23
CA ASP A 214 74.22 28.00 -56.96
C ASP A 214 75.35 27.40 -57.83
N GLN A 215 75.42 26.07 -57.96
CA GLN A 215 76.36 25.38 -58.86
C GLN A 215 76.12 25.76 -60.33
N LEU A 216 74.86 25.89 -60.75
CA LEU A 216 74.51 26.33 -62.09
C LEU A 216 74.92 27.79 -62.32
N ASN A 217 74.66 28.69 -61.36
CA ASN A 217 75.09 30.08 -61.44
C ASN A 217 76.62 30.22 -61.48
N GLU A 218 77.34 29.36 -60.76
CA GLU A 218 78.81 29.29 -60.78
C GLU A 218 79.32 28.75 -62.13
N SER A 219 78.68 27.72 -62.69
CA SER A 219 79.01 27.17 -64.01
C SER A 219 78.60 28.08 -65.19
N LEU A 220 77.60 28.97 -65.00
CA LEU A 220 77.22 30.02 -65.95
C LEU A 220 78.11 31.27 -65.84
N SER A 221 79.11 31.29 -64.96
CA SER A 221 80.22 32.27 -64.98
C SER A 221 81.19 31.98 -66.13
N ILE A 222 80.67 31.97 -67.36
CA ILE A 222 81.48 31.98 -68.58
C ILE A 222 81.79 33.45 -68.88
N ALA A 223 83.08 33.75 -69.09
CA ALA A 223 83.59 35.10 -69.32
C ALA A 223 82.74 35.88 -70.33
N PRO A 224 82.56 37.21 -70.16
CA PRO A 224 81.72 38.01 -71.03
C PRO A 224 82.22 37.88 -72.48
N VAL A 225 81.42 37.20 -73.31
CA VAL A 225 81.58 37.26 -74.76
C VAL A 225 81.24 38.70 -75.16
N ASP A 226 82.12 39.33 -75.93
CA ASP A 226 82.01 40.73 -76.31
C ASP A 226 80.88 40.89 -77.36
N TRP A 227 79.65 41.14 -76.90
CA TRP A 227 78.43 41.25 -77.71
C TRP A 227 78.30 42.56 -78.49
N THR A 228 79.40 43.25 -78.81
CA THR A 228 79.38 44.62 -79.37
C THR A 228 78.94 44.71 -80.85
N GLN A 229 78.74 43.59 -81.54
CA GLN A 229 78.14 43.52 -82.89
C GLN A 229 76.61 43.70 -82.85
N GLU A 230 76.01 44.30 -83.89
CA GLU A 230 74.57 44.61 -83.99
C GLU A 230 73.66 43.41 -83.66
N ALA A 231 74.02 42.19 -84.11
CA ALA A 231 73.28 40.97 -83.80
C ALA A 231 73.26 40.59 -82.30
N GLY A 232 74.28 40.98 -81.53
CA GLY A 232 74.33 40.77 -80.09
C GLY A 232 73.46 41.74 -79.31
N ARG A 233 73.27 42.97 -79.81
CA ARG A 233 72.41 43.97 -79.18
C ARG A 233 70.94 43.62 -79.30
N ASP A 234 70.52 43.09 -80.45
CA ASP A 234 69.14 42.63 -80.66
C ASP A 234 68.81 41.40 -79.80
N VAL A 235 69.74 40.45 -79.66
CA VAL A 235 69.56 39.29 -78.77
C VAL A 235 69.56 39.72 -77.30
N ILE A 236 70.40 40.68 -76.90
CA ILE A 236 70.36 41.23 -75.54
C ILE A 236 69.05 41.99 -75.28
N ALA A 237 68.56 42.77 -76.25
CA ALA A 237 67.28 43.46 -76.13
C ALA A 237 66.12 42.46 -76.00
N GLU A 238 66.06 41.42 -76.85
CA GLU A 238 65.05 40.37 -76.73
C GLU A 238 65.15 39.60 -75.41
N LEU A 239 66.35 39.29 -74.93
CA LEU A 239 66.54 38.62 -73.63
C LEU A 239 66.16 39.53 -72.46
N TYR A 240 66.39 40.83 -72.57
CA TYR A 240 65.98 41.80 -71.56
C TYR A 240 64.46 41.97 -71.52
N ASP A 241 63.82 41.97 -72.69
CA ASP A 241 62.37 42.01 -72.85
C ASP A 241 61.72 40.72 -72.33
N LEU A 242 62.28 39.54 -72.65
CA LEU A 242 61.79 38.26 -72.10
C LEU A 242 61.95 38.20 -70.58
N ARG A 243 63.05 38.73 -70.04
CA ARG A 243 63.29 38.78 -68.59
C ARG A 243 62.33 39.75 -67.90
N GLN A 244 62.02 40.89 -68.50
CA GLN A 244 61.01 41.82 -68.03
C GLN A 244 59.61 41.18 -68.05
N LEU A 245 59.25 40.54 -69.17
CA LEU A 245 57.96 39.88 -69.32
C LEU A 245 57.77 38.75 -68.30
N TYR A 246 58.81 37.95 -68.06
CA TYR A 246 58.80 36.90 -67.04
C TYR A 246 58.78 37.48 -65.62
N GLY A 247 59.46 38.59 -65.38
CA GLY A 247 59.43 39.32 -64.11
C GLY A 247 58.03 39.88 -63.81
N ASP A 248 57.37 40.45 -64.80
CA ASP A 248 56.00 40.97 -64.71
C ASP A 248 54.98 39.84 -64.54
N PHE A 249 55.18 38.71 -65.22
CA PHE A 249 54.38 37.50 -65.01
C PHE A 249 54.48 36.96 -63.58
N CYS A 250 55.70 36.87 -63.02
CA CYS A 250 55.91 36.45 -61.64
C CYS A 250 55.28 37.43 -60.64
N ARG A 251 55.42 38.75 -60.88
CA ARG A 251 54.79 39.80 -60.07
C ARG A 251 53.26 39.68 -60.09
N GLY A 252 52.67 39.46 -61.27
CA GLY A 252 51.22 39.29 -61.42
C GLY A 252 50.69 38.10 -60.63
N ILE A 253 51.37 36.94 -60.68
CA ILE A 253 50.98 35.77 -59.87
C ILE A 253 51.06 36.08 -58.38
N GLN A 254 52.08 36.81 -57.96
CA GLN A 254 52.30 37.15 -56.55
C GLN A 254 51.25 38.16 -56.04
N GLU A 255 50.93 39.18 -56.83
CA GLU A 255 49.87 40.16 -56.54
C GLU A 255 48.48 39.50 -56.51
N ASP A 256 48.18 38.59 -57.44
CA ASP A 256 46.92 37.82 -57.43
C ASP A 256 46.79 36.92 -56.20
N ALA A 257 47.90 36.31 -55.77
CA ALA A 257 47.92 35.51 -54.55
C ALA A 257 47.70 36.40 -53.30
N GLU A 258 48.40 37.54 -53.21
CA GLU A 258 48.24 38.50 -52.11
C GLU A 258 46.83 39.10 -52.06
N ALA A 259 46.22 39.39 -53.22
CA ALA A 259 44.85 39.86 -53.31
C ALA A 259 43.86 38.83 -52.77
N LYS A 260 44.00 37.55 -53.17
CA LYS A 260 43.16 36.46 -52.66
C LYS A 260 43.35 36.22 -51.16
N TYR A 261 44.57 36.35 -50.63
CA TYR A 261 44.81 36.24 -49.20
C TYR A 261 44.20 37.41 -48.42
N LYS A 262 44.28 38.65 -48.93
CA LYS A 262 43.64 39.82 -48.32
C LYS A 262 42.12 39.67 -48.34
N GLU A 263 41.53 39.27 -49.45
CA GLU A 263 40.09 39.01 -49.57
C GLU A 263 39.65 37.95 -48.54
N LYS A 264 40.37 36.81 -48.47
CA LYS A 264 40.06 35.76 -47.50
C LYS A 264 40.21 36.21 -46.05
N SER A 265 41.18 37.07 -45.74
CA SER A 265 41.35 37.65 -44.40
C SER A 265 40.15 38.52 -44.03
N THR A 266 39.72 39.41 -44.93
CA THR A 266 38.56 40.29 -44.70
C THR A 266 37.26 39.52 -44.56
N GLU A 267 37.09 38.42 -45.31
CA GLU A 267 35.93 37.54 -45.22
C GLU A 267 35.87 36.85 -43.84
N LEU A 268 37.00 36.34 -43.34
CA LEU A 268 37.11 35.72 -42.02
C LEU A 268 36.85 36.72 -40.88
N GLU A 269 37.25 37.98 -41.04
CA GLU A 269 36.96 39.05 -40.07
C GLU A 269 35.48 39.41 -40.05
N LEU A 270 34.84 39.52 -41.21
CA LEU A 270 33.39 39.72 -41.34
C LEU A 270 32.59 38.55 -40.75
N GLU A 271 33.05 37.31 -40.95
CA GLU A 271 32.45 36.11 -40.36
C GLU A 271 32.52 36.16 -38.83
N ARG A 272 33.70 36.48 -38.27
CA ARG A 272 33.89 36.67 -36.83
C ARG A 272 32.99 37.76 -36.26
N GLU A 273 32.81 38.88 -36.97
CA GLU A 273 31.90 39.94 -36.54
C GLU A 273 30.43 39.50 -36.55
N ARG A 274 30.01 38.70 -37.55
CA ARG A 274 28.66 38.12 -37.60
C ARG A 274 28.44 37.16 -36.43
N GLU A 275 29.39 36.25 -36.18
CA GLU A 275 29.33 35.33 -35.04
C GLU A 275 29.27 36.10 -33.71
N ASN A 276 30.09 37.14 -33.55
CA ASN A 276 30.07 37.97 -32.34
C ASN A 276 28.73 38.72 -32.16
N LYS A 277 28.14 39.24 -33.25
CA LYS A 277 26.77 39.81 -33.21
C LYS A 277 25.72 38.79 -32.78
N THR A 278 25.76 37.56 -33.32
CA THR A 278 24.82 36.50 -32.92
C THR A 278 24.99 36.10 -31.45
N MET A 279 26.24 36.01 -30.97
CA MET A 279 26.56 35.76 -29.55
C MET A 279 26.06 36.88 -28.64
N LEU A 280 26.23 38.14 -29.04
CA LEU A 280 25.71 39.29 -28.29
C LEU A 280 24.17 39.31 -28.25
N ALA A 281 23.50 38.95 -29.34
CA ALA A 281 22.05 38.80 -29.38
C ALA A 281 21.58 37.68 -28.43
N ALA A 282 22.18 36.49 -28.50
CA ALA A 282 21.87 35.37 -27.59
C ALA A 282 22.14 35.74 -26.11
N ARG A 283 23.21 36.51 -25.83
CA ARG A 283 23.50 37.02 -24.48
C ARG A 283 22.43 38.00 -24.01
N SER A 284 21.91 38.85 -24.88
CA SER A 284 20.82 39.78 -24.54
C SER A 284 19.51 39.05 -24.22
N GLU A 285 19.19 38.00 -24.98
CA GLU A 285 18.03 37.12 -24.73
C GLU A 285 18.16 36.34 -23.41
N LEU A 286 19.36 35.84 -23.10
CA LEU A 286 19.62 35.21 -21.79
C LEU A 286 19.45 36.18 -20.63
N ILE A 287 19.82 37.46 -20.81
CA ILE A 287 19.62 38.50 -19.78
C ILE A 287 18.12 38.78 -19.59
N THR A 288 17.33 38.82 -20.66
CA THR A 288 15.87 39.00 -20.56
C THR A 288 15.21 37.81 -19.89
N SER A 289 15.52 36.57 -20.30
CA SER A 289 14.97 35.38 -19.64
C SER A 289 15.39 35.27 -18.18
N ARG A 290 16.61 35.70 -17.81
CA ARG A 290 17.05 35.74 -16.41
C ARG A 290 16.28 36.77 -15.58
N LYS A 291 15.92 37.92 -16.17
CA LYS A 291 15.02 38.89 -15.51
C LYS A 291 13.63 38.31 -15.32
N GLU A 292 13.05 37.67 -16.34
CA GLU A 292 11.74 37.01 -16.24
C GLU A 292 11.72 35.95 -15.15
N VAL A 293 12.75 35.11 -15.06
CA VAL A 293 12.89 34.11 -13.98
C VAL A 293 13.01 34.78 -12.61
N SER A 294 13.72 35.91 -12.51
CA SER A 294 13.82 36.68 -11.27
C SER A 294 12.47 37.28 -10.86
N ASP A 295 11.69 37.80 -11.82
CA ASP A 295 10.38 38.38 -11.59
C ASP A 295 9.37 37.29 -11.18
N LEU A 296 9.39 36.13 -11.83
CA LEU A 296 8.59 34.96 -11.46
C LEU A 296 8.93 34.44 -10.05
N ARG A 297 10.22 34.39 -9.69
CA ARG A 297 10.65 34.08 -8.31
C ARG A 297 10.16 35.12 -7.31
N GLY A 298 10.17 36.40 -7.68
CA GLY A 298 9.59 37.47 -6.89
C GLY A 298 8.10 37.25 -6.63
N GLN A 299 7.33 36.96 -7.68
CA GLN A 299 5.89 36.65 -7.60
C GLN A 299 5.60 35.42 -6.74
N LEU A 300 6.41 34.36 -6.88
CA LEU A 300 6.28 33.15 -6.08
C LEU A 300 6.53 33.43 -4.59
N ASN A 301 7.54 34.25 -4.27
CA ASN A 301 7.80 34.65 -2.89
C ASN A 301 6.66 35.49 -2.31
N THR A 302 6.06 36.41 -3.07
CA THR A 302 4.87 37.16 -2.60
C THR A 302 3.68 36.22 -2.36
N LEU A 303 3.44 35.27 -3.26
CA LEU A 303 2.37 34.28 -3.10
C LEU A 303 2.61 33.36 -1.90
N MET A 304 3.85 32.91 -1.67
CA MET A 304 4.23 32.18 -0.46
C MET A 304 3.93 33.00 0.80
N THR A 305 4.38 34.25 0.86
CA THR A 305 4.09 35.11 2.03
C THR A 305 2.60 35.40 2.22
N SER A 306 1.83 35.50 1.12
CA SER A 306 0.37 35.65 1.21
C SER A 306 -0.33 34.37 1.67
N THR A 307 0.24 33.20 1.36
CA THR A 307 -0.27 31.90 1.82
C THR A 307 0.03 31.70 3.30
N ASP A 308 1.22 32.07 3.76
CA ASP A 308 1.60 32.07 5.19
C ASP A 308 0.70 33.00 6.03
N ILE A 309 0.32 34.16 5.49
CA ILE A 309 -0.60 35.09 6.15
C ILE A 309 -2.01 34.50 6.27
N LEU A 310 -2.50 33.79 5.24
CA LEU A 310 -3.82 33.15 5.24
C LEU A 310 -3.88 31.93 6.20
N GLU A 311 -2.79 31.20 6.37
CA GLU A 311 -2.67 30.14 7.39
C GLU A 311 -2.67 30.70 8.82
N HIS A 312 -2.10 31.89 9.01
CA HIS A 312 -2.12 32.58 10.31
C HIS A 312 -3.50 33.17 10.65
N GLU A 313 -4.26 33.66 9.67
CA GLU A 313 -5.63 34.19 9.86
C GLU A 313 -6.68 33.10 10.11
N SER A 314 -6.51 31.92 9.51
CA SER A 314 -7.35 30.73 9.77
C SER A 314 -7.09 30.11 11.14
N SER A 315 -5.86 30.23 11.67
CA SER A 315 -5.50 29.86 13.05
C SER A 315 -6.07 30.80 14.10
N SER A 316 -6.33 32.07 13.74
CA SER A 316 -6.76 33.13 14.66
C SER A 316 -8.29 33.24 14.84
N SER A 317 -9.08 32.56 14.00
CA SER A 317 -10.54 32.73 13.93
C SER A 317 -11.37 31.75 14.78
N SER A 318 -10.78 31.05 15.76
CA SER A 318 -11.48 30.06 16.60
C SER A 318 -11.83 30.51 18.03
N SER A 319 -11.71 31.80 18.36
CA SER A 319 -11.93 32.32 19.72
C SER A 319 -12.97 33.45 19.75
N PHE A 320 -14.27 33.14 19.67
CA PHE A 320 -15.33 33.96 20.29
C PHE A 320 -16.70 33.26 20.41
N SER A 321 -17.22 33.07 21.63
CA SER A 321 -18.64 33.23 22.07
C SER A 321 -18.76 32.84 23.55
N VAL A 322 -19.05 33.76 24.50
CA VAL A 322 -20.33 34.34 24.97
C VAL A 322 -21.06 33.50 26.04
N GLN A 323 -21.01 34.04 27.27
CA GLN A 323 -21.95 34.09 28.42
C GLN A 323 -22.92 32.93 28.73
N GLN A 324 -22.87 32.48 30.00
CA GLN A 324 -24.08 32.28 30.81
C GLN A 324 -23.82 32.56 32.29
N VAL A 325 -24.72 33.34 32.90
CA VAL A 325 -24.77 33.78 34.30
C VAL A 325 -25.57 32.77 35.12
N THR A 326 -25.09 32.36 36.30
CA THR A 326 -25.96 31.86 37.39
C THR A 326 -25.31 32.12 38.75
N ILE A 327 -26.07 32.81 39.60
CA ILE A 327 -25.78 33.21 40.99
C ILE A 327 -26.30 32.11 41.91
N THR A 328 -25.55 31.73 42.96
CA THR A 328 -26.12 31.35 44.26
C THR A 328 -25.09 31.58 45.36
N SER A 329 -25.36 32.57 46.22
CA SER A 329 -24.72 32.77 47.53
C SER A 329 -25.57 32.13 48.63
N GLN A 330 -24.88 31.57 49.62
CA GLN A 330 -25.42 31.20 50.94
C GLN A 330 -25.76 32.45 51.74
N ASP A 331 -26.75 32.33 52.64
CA ASP A 331 -26.80 33.01 53.95
C ASP A 331 -27.77 32.24 54.89
N ASP A 332 -27.46 32.34 56.18
CA ASP A 332 -28.00 31.63 57.34
C ASP A 332 -29.36 32.16 57.88
N ILE A 333 -29.84 31.49 58.96
CA ILE A 333 -30.62 31.97 60.14
C ILE A 333 -32.03 31.36 60.36
N GLU A 334 -32.05 30.44 61.35
CA GLU A 334 -32.94 30.27 62.54
C GLU A 334 -34.47 30.55 62.58
N ILE A 335 -35.08 29.77 63.49
CA ILE A 335 -36.17 30.02 64.47
C ILE A 335 -37.43 29.13 64.38
N CYS A 336 -37.68 28.53 65.55
CA CYS A 336 -38.78 27.75 66.11
C CYS A 336 -40.23 28.15 65.76
N ASP A 337 -41.16 27.18 65.81
CA ASP A 337 -42.15 27.06 66.90
C ASP A 337 -43.09 25.85 66.74
N CYS A 338 -43.28 25.09 67.82
CA CYS A 338 -44.47 24.26 68.10
C CYS A 338 -45.43 25.11 68.94
N PRO A 339 -46.77 24.87 68.99
CA PRO A 339 -47.29 23.96 70.03
C PRO A 339 -48.69 23.30 69.83
N VAL A 340 -48.84 22.10 70.44
CA VAL A 340 -49.90 21.65 71.38
C VAL A 340 -51.35 21.40 70.92
N ARG A 341 -51.89 20.18 71.21
CA ARG A 341 -52.99 19.96 72.20
C ARG A 341 -53.30 18.48 72.52
N SER A 342 -53.49 18.21 73.82
CA SER A 342 -54.04 17.01 74.49
C SER A 342 -55.60 17.07 74.50
N PRO A 343 -56.40 16.20 75.20
CA PRO A 343 -56.33 15.89 76.64
C PRO A 343 -56.78 14.48 77.13
N HIS A 344 -56.59 14.31 78.44
CA HIS A 344 -56.81 13.17 79.35
C HIS A 344 -58.29 12.95 79.78
N GLU A 345 -58.48 11.95 80.68
CA GLU A 345 -59.49 11.81 81.79
C GLU A 345 -60.59 10.73 81.56
N HIS A 346 -61.12 9.91 82.51
CA HIS A 346 -61.08 9.75 83.99
C HIS A 346 -61.69 8.37 84.43
N SER A 347 -61.73 8.12 85.76
CA SER A 347 -61.96 6.85 86.50
C SER A 347 -63.42 6.55 86.98
N MET A 348 -63.66 5.26 87.33
CA MET A 348 -64.57 4.65 88.37
C MET A 348 -66.13 4.66 88.26
N ALA A 349 -66.78 3.48 88.43
CA ALA A 349 -67.86 3.16 89.44
C ALA A 349 -68.71 1.87 89.19
N THR A 350 -68.59 0.91 90.14
CA THR A 350 -69.59 0.15 90.95
C THR A 350 -70.99 -0.33 90.44
N GLN A 351 -71.12 -1.65 90.24
CA GLN A 351 -72.04 -2.63 90.87
C GLN A 351 -73.57 -2.35 91.08
N LEU A 352 -74.40 -2.48 90.02
CA LEU A 352 -75.86 -2.73 90.12
C LEU A 352 -76.46 -3.38 88.83
N ALA A 353 -76.18 -4.67 88.55
CA ALA A 353 -76.88 -5.42 87.46
C ALA A 353 -76.73 -6.96 87.52
N LYS A 354 -76.74 -7.58 88.72
CA LYS A 354 -76.46 -9.02 88.88
C LYS A 354 -77.60 -9.97 88.43
N MET A 355 -78.74 -9.48 87.92
CA MET A 355 -79.86 -10.34 87.48
C MET A 355 -80.22 -10.25 85.98
N THR A 356 -79.68 -9.29 85.22
CA THR A 356 -79.66 -9.27 83.74
C THR A 356 -78.36 -9.87 83.16
N ARG A 357 -77.26 -9.81 83.92
CA ARG A 357 -75.94 -10.35 83.54
C ARG A 357 -75.88 -11.85 83.27
N THR A 358 -76.76 -12.69 83.82
CA THR A 358 -76.66 -14.16 83.63
C THR A 358 -77.27 -14.63 82.30
N ALA A 359 -78.25 -13.92 81.75
CA ALA A 359 -78.81 -14.16 80.43
C ALA A 359 -77.91 -13.58 79.32
N GLU A 360 -77.42 -12.35 79.50
CA GLU A 360 -76.39 -11.75 78.63
C GLU A 360 -75.09 -12.55 78.66
N LYS A 361 -74.66 -13.08 79.82
CA LYS A 361 -73.46 -13.93 79.90
C LYS A 361 -73.62 -15.26 79.16
N LYS A 362 -74.84 -15.82 79.06
CA LYS A 362 -75.09 -17.01 78.21
C LYS A 362 -75.11 -16.65 76.72
N GLN A 363 -75.69 -15.52 76.33
CA GLN A 363 -75.63 -15.04 74.95
C GLN A 363 -74.21 -14.64 74.53
N LEU A 364 -73.47 -13.94 75.39
CA LEU A 364 -72.05 -13.62 75.20
C LEU A 364 -71.19 -14.88 75.23
N SER A 365 -71.52 -15.90 76.03
CA SER A 365 -70.82 -17.20 75.96
C SER A 365 -71.07 -17.92 74.63
N ALA A 366 -72.28 -17.87 74.08
CA ALA A 366 -72.60 -18.45 72.78
C ALA A 366 -71.96 -17.66 71.62
N LEU A 367 -71.94 -16.32 71.73
CA LEU A 367 -71.27 -15.44 70.77
C LEU A 367 -69.76 -15.62 70.84
N ASN A 368 -69.19 -15.71 72.04
CA ASN A 368 -67.77 -16.01 72.26
C ASN A 368 -67.40 -17.40 71.76
N GLY A 369 -68.30 -18.40 71.85
CA GLY A 369 -68.11 -19.71 71.22
C GLY A 369 -68.06 -19.62 69.68
N ARG A 370 -68.91 -18.78 69.07
CA ARG A 370 -68.85 -18.50 67.62
C ARG A 370 -67.58 -17.73 67.25
N PHE A 371 -67.18 -16.72 68.02
CA PHE A 371 -65.92 -16.00 67.81
C PHE A 371 -64.71 -16.92 67.96
N ALA A 372 -64.70 -17.83 68.92
CA ALA A 372 -63.65 -18.84 69.05
C ALA A 372 -63.55 -19.70 67.79
N SER A 373 -64.69 -20.18 67.25
CA SER A 373 -64.69 -20.95 65.99
C SER A 373 -64.25 -20.13 64.77
N TYR A 374 -64.57 -18.82 64.73
CA TYR A 374 -64.10 -17.93 63.67
C TYR A 374 -62.61 -17.64 63.79
N ILE A 375 -62.10 -17.44 65.01
CA ILE A 375 -60.67 -17.24 65.29
C ILE A 375 -59.89 -18.49 64.91
N GLU A 376 -60.36 -19.68 65.27
CA GLU A 376 -59.74 -20.95 64.83
C GLU A 376 -59.74 -21.09 63.31
N LYS A 377 -60.85 -20.72 62.63
CA LYS A 377 -60.91 -20.76 61.17
C LYS A 377 -59.97 -19.76 60.51
N VAL A 378 -59.86 -18.55 61.05
CA VAL A 378 -58.91 -17.52 60.58
C VAL A 378 -57.47 -17.96 60.84
N GLN A 379 -57.18 -18.57 61.98
CA GLN A 379 -55.86 -19.14 62.27
C GLN A 379 -55.52 -20.30 61.33
N ALA A 380 -56.46 -21.21 61.05
CA ALA A 380 -56.26 -22.30 60.09
C ALA A 380 -56.07 -21.78 58.65
N LEU A 381 -56.82 -20.76 58.24
CA LEU A 381 -56.64 -20.10 56.95
C LEU A 381 -55.29 -19.36 56.88
N ASN A 382 -54.88 -18.68 57.95
CA ASN A 382 -53.57 -18.02 58.01
C ASN A 382 -52.41 -19.03 57.96
N GLN A 383 -52.53 -20.17 58.63
CA GLN A 383 -51.54 -21.25 58.53
C GLN A 383 -51.51 -21.86 57.12
N SER A 384 -52.68 -22.03 56.49
CA SER A 384 -52.77 -22.47 55.09
C SER A 384 -52.19 -21.44 54.12
N ASN A 385 -52.41 -20.15 54.36
CA ASN A 385 -51.87 -19.08 53.53
C ASN A 385 -50.35 -18.97 53.71
N ALA A 386 -49.84 -19.07 54.94
CA ALA A 386 -48.40 -19.10 55.20
C ALA A 386 -47.71 -20.31 54.53
N THR A 387 -48.35 -21.48 54.53
CA THR A 387 -47.83 -22.65 53.82
C THR A 387 -47.89 -22.48 52.30
N LEU A 388 -48.98 -21.94 51.74
CA LEU A 388 -49.06 -21.61 50.32
C LEU A 388 -48.04 -20.54 49.90
N GLU A 389 -47.82 -19.51 50.72
CA GLU A 389 -46.81 -18.48 50.49
C GLU A 389 -45.40 -19.07 50.51
N SER A 390 -45.10 -19.97 51.45
CA SER A 390 -43.81 -20.67 51.48
C SER A 390 -43.59 -21.56 50.25
N GLN A 391 -44.64 -22.25 49.78
CA GLN A 391 -44.59 -23.07 48.56
C GLN A 391 -44.40 -22.19 47.32
N LEU A 392 -45.05 -21.04 47.28
CA LEU A 392 -44.97 -20.08 46.17
C LEU A 392 -43.59 -19.41 46.12
N GLN A 393 -42.98 -19.11 47.27
CA GLN A 393 -41.58 -18.67 47.36
C GLN A 393 -40.61 -19.77 46.91
N ALA A 394 -40.83 -21.03 47.32
CA ALA A 394 -39.99 -22.15 46.90
C ALA A 394 -40.04 -22.42 45.39
N VAL A 395 -41.22 -22.29 44.77
CA VAL A 395 -41.39 -22.41 43.30
C VAL A 395 -40.74 -21.23 42.57
N LYS A 396 -40.93 -20.00 43.06
CA LYS A 396 -40.27 -18.80 42.49
C LYS A 396 -38.74 -18.90 42.55
N ALA A 397 -38.20 -19.39 43.67
CA ALA A 397 -36.77 -19.59 43.84
C ALA A 397 -36.18 -20.65 42.88
N LYS A 398 -36.97 -21.68 42.52
CA LYS A 398 -36.54 -22.75 41.61
C LYS A 398 -36.68 -22.37 40.12
N ALA A 399 -37.72 -21.64 39.74
CA ALA A 399 -38.04 -21.40 38.32
C ALA A 399 -37.38 -20.15 37.71
N ALA A 400 -37.13 -19.09 38.49
CA ALA A 400 -36.76 -17.78 37.94
C ALA A 400 -35.25 -17.54 37.63
N PRO A 401 -34.26 -18.11 38.36
CA PRO A 401 -32.84 -17.80 38.08
C PRO A 401 -32.11 -18.83 37.20
N VAL A 402 -32.49 -20.11 37.24
CA VAL A 402 -31.65 -21.20 36.70
C VAL A 402 -31.78 -21.38 35.18
N GLU A 403 -32.97 -21.20 34.60
CA GLU A 403 -33.15 -21.30 33.14
C GLU A 403 -32.73 -20.01 32.44
N LYS A 404 -33.08 -18.85 33.00
CA LYS A 404 -32.67 -17.54 32.47
C LYS A 404 -31.15 -17.38 32.44
N GLY A 405 -30.45 -17.78 33.51
CA GLY A 405 -28.98 -17.74 33.56
C GLY A 405 -28.28 -18.64 32.53
N LYS A 406 -28.90 -19.77 32.14
CA LYS A 406 -28.34 -20.65 31.07
C LYS A 406 -28.41 -19.96 29.71
N TYR A 407 -29.52 -19.31 29.38
CA TYR A 407 -29.66 -18.58 28.11
C TYR A 407 -28.84 -17.29 28.09
N GLU A 408 -28.76 -16.56 29.20
CA GLU A 408 -27.89 -15.38 29.33
C GLU A 408 -26.40 -15.75 29.17
N GLY A 409 -25.96 -16.89 29.72
CA GLY A 409 -24.61 -17.41 29.49
C GLY A 409 -24.33 -17.76 28.03
N MET A 410 -25.28 -18.40 27.34
CA MET A 410 -25.16 -18.69 25.91
C MET A 410 -25.13 -17.42 25.05
N LEU A 411 -25.97 -16.42 25.37
CA LEU A 411 -25.97 -15.12 24.68
C LEU A 411 -24.68 -14.34 24.92
N SER A 412 -24.14 -14.36 26.14
CA SER A 412 -22.86 -13.74 26.45
C SER A 412 -21.71 -14.42 25.69
N ALA A 413 -21.72 -15.75 25.59
CA ALA A 413 -20.72 -16.49 24.83
C ALA A 413 -20.80 -16.20 23.31
N LEU A 414 -22.03 -16.14 22.75
CA LEU A 414 -22.24 -15.81 21.34
C LEU A 414 -21.83 -14.36 21.03
N ARG A 415 -22.13 -13.40 21.91
CA ARG A 415 -21.68 -11.99 21.77
C ARG A 415 -20.16 -11.89 21.76
N ALA A 416 -19.49 -12.55 22.71
CA ALA A 416 -18.02 -12.60 22.73
C ALA A 416 -17.43 -13.24 21.46
N GLN A 417 -18.10 -14.24 20.90
CA GLN A 417 -17.69 -14.85 19.63
C GLN A 417 -17.87 -13.88 18.45
N VAL A 418 -18.97 -13.13 18.38
CA VAL A 418 -19.20 -12.10 17.36
C VAL A 418 -18.17 -10.96 17.47
N ASP A 419 -17.86 -10.51 18.68
CA ASP A 419 -16.84 -9.48 18.91
C ASP A 419 -15.45 -9.97 18.48
N GLY A 420 -15.11 -11.22 18.84
CA GLY A 420 -13.85 -11.84 18.40
C GLY A 420 -13.76 -12.01 16.88
N LEU A 421 -14.85 -12.43 16.22
CA LEU A 421 -14.91 -12.51 14.76
C LEU A 421 -14.83 -11.13 14.09
N SER A 422 -15.45 -10.11 14.69
CA SER A 422 -15.41 -8.72 14.21
C SER A 422 -14.01 -8.14 14.32
N GLN A 423 -13.30 -8.41 15.41
CA GLN A 423 -11.90 -8.01 15.59
C GLN A 423 -10.98 -8.72 14.58
N GLN A 424 -11.20 -10.03 14.34
CA GLN A 424 -10.48 -10.76 13.29
C GLN A 424 -10.77 -10.21 11.90
N LYS A 425 -12.01 -9.81 11.60
CA LYS A 425 -12.40 -9.18 10.32
C LYS A 425 -11.65 -7.86 10.15
N ALA A 426 -11.64 -6.99 11.16
CA ALA A 426 -10.92 -5.72 11.13
C ALA A 426 -9.40 -5.89 10.93
N GLN A 427 -8.80 -6.90 11.56
CA GLN A 427 -7.38 -7.24 11.34
C GLN A 427 -7.10 -7.71 9.90
N LEU A 428 -7.95 -8.60 9.36
CA LEU A 428 -7.80 -9.06 7.98
C LEU A 428 -8.02 -7.93 6.97
N GLU A 429 -8.93 -6.99 7.25
CA GLU A 429 -9.16 -5.82 6.42
C GLU A 429 -7.98 -4.85 6.42
N SER A 430 -7.32 -4.64 7.57
CA SER A 430 -6.11 -3.80 7.63
C SER A 430 -4.92 -4.48 6.93
N GLU A 431 -4.75 -5.79 7.08
CA GLU A 431 -3.77 -6.57 6.33
C GLU A 431 -4.02 -6.47 4.82
N ARG A 432 -5.28 -6.66 4.37
CA ARG A 432 -5.65 -6.52 2.96
C ARG A 432 -5.33 -5.12 2.44
N ASN A 433 -5.68 -4.07 3.18
CA ASN A 433 -5.41 -2.69 2.75
C ASN A 433 -3.89 -2.42 2.66
N SER A 434 -3.09 -2.99 3.57
CA SER A 434 -1.63 -2.92 3.50
C SER A 434 -1.08 -3.65 2.28
N TRP A 435 -1.57 -4.86 1.98
CA TRP A 435 -1.18 -5.62 0.80
C TRP A 435 -1.60 -4.94 -0.50
N GLN A 436 -2.78 -4.31 -0.52
CA GLN A 436 -3.26 -3.54 -1.66
C GLN A 436 -2.38 -2.32 -1.93
N SER A 437 -2.03 -1.55 -0.90
CA SER A 437 -1.13 -0.40 -1.04
C SER A 437 0.25 -0.83 -1.53
N GLN A 438 0.78 -1.96 -1.05
CA GLN A 438 2.03 -2.52 -1.58
C GLN A 438 1.89 -2.95 -3.04
N ALA A 439 0.78 -3.59 -3.42
CA ALA A 439 0.54 -3.99 -4.81
C ALA A 439 0.45 -2.79 -5.76
N GLU A 440 -0.23 -1.71 -5.35
CA GLU A 440 -0.32 -0.46 -6.10
C GLU A 440 1.06 0.21 -6.24
N GLU A 441 1.88 0.21 -5.17
CA GLU A 441 3.26 0.71 -5.22
C GLU A 441 4.12 -0.11 -6.19
N TRP A 442 4.03 -1.44 -6.15
CA TRP A 442 4.76 -2.32 -7.06
C TRP A 442 4.26 -2.21 -8.51
N GLN A 443 2.96 -2.01 -8.72
CA GLN A 443 2.39 -1.73 -10.04
C GLN A 443 2.97 -0.43 -10.59
N GLY A 444 2.98 0.64 -9.81
CA GLY A 444 3.58 1.92 -10.20
C GLY A 444 5.06 1.77 -10.57
N LYS A 445 5.83 1.01 -9.78
CA LYS A 445 7.23 0.70 -10.11
C LYS A 445 7.35 -0.08 -11.43
N CYS A 446 6.50 -1.08 -11.68
CA CYS A 446 6.53 -1.85 -12.94
C CYS A 446 6.15 -1.00 -14.15
N GLU A 447 5.15 -0.12 -14.03
CA GLU A 447 4.73 0.79 -15.09
C GLU A 447 5.83 1.81 -15.41
N GLU A 448 6.46 2.39 -14.38
CA GLU A 448 7.61 3.29 -14.54
C GLU A 448 8.76 2.56 -15.27
N GLN A 449 9.14 1.36 -14.82
CA GLN A 449 10.17 0.57 -15.49
C GLN A 449 9.82 0.23 -16.94
N TYR A 450 8.56 -0.12 -17.23
CA TYR A 450 8.10 -0.36 -18.60
C TYR A 450 8.26 0.88 -19.48
N THR A 451 7.89 2.07 -18.99
CA THR A 451 8.05 3.32 -19.76
C THR A 451 9.52 3.63 -20.03
N VAL A 452 10.40 3.47 -19.03
CA VAL A 452 11.85 3.64 -19.17
C VAL A 452 12.41 2.65 -20.19
N ARG A 453 12.05 1.36 -20.09
CA ARG A 453 12.51 0.33 -21.02
C ARG A 453 12.01 0.56 -22.44
N SER A 454 10.77 0.99 -22.61
CA SER A 454 10.23 1.36 -23.92
C SER A 454 11.04 2.52 -24.53
N GLY A 455 11.39 3.52 -23.71
CA GLY A 455 12.26 4.62 -24.10
C GLY A 455 13.65 4.16 -24.54
N LEU A 456 14.32 3.34 -23.71
CA LEU A 456 15.65 2.79 -24.02
C LEU A 456 15.63 1.90 -25.26
N LYS A 457 14.59 1.09 -25.46
CA LYS A 457 14.43 0.25 -26.65
C LYS A 457 14.32 1.12 -27.91
N ALA A 458 13.53 2.19 -27.86
CA ALA A 458 13.42 3.13 -28.98
C ALA A 458 14.74 3.85 -29.26
N GLU A 459 15.53 4.16 -28.23
CA GLU A 459 16.85 4.78 -28.38
C GLU A 459 17.89 3.81 -28.97
N ILE A 460 17.90 2.54 -28.53
CA ILE A 460 18.73 1.49 -29.13
C ILE A 460 18.42 1.31 -30.62
N GLU A 461 17.14 1.31 -31.00
CA GLU A 461 16.76 1.17 -32.41
C GLU A 461 17.16 2.40 -33.25
N ARG A 462 17.09 3.62 -32.70
CA ARG A 462 17.67 4.81 -33.36
C ARG A 462 19.17 4.67 -33.55
N ASN A 463 19.90 4.33 -32.49
CA ASN A 463 21.36 4.20 -32.54
C ASN A 463 21.80 3.10 -33.53
N LYS A 464 21.05 1.99 -33.62
CA LYS A 464 21.29 0.96 -34.65
C LYS A 464 21.11 1.49 -36.06
N ALA A 465 20.07 2.30 -36.31
CA ALA A 465 19.84 2.90 -37.61
C ALA A 465 20.96 3.89 -37.98
N GLU A 466 21.40 4.72 -37.04
CA GLU A 466 22.54 5.63 -37.21
C GLU A 466 23.83 4.87 -37.50
N LEU A 467 24.13 3.80 -36.74
CA LEU A 467 25.29 2.94 -37.01
C LEU A 467 25.23 2.29 -38.39
N ALA A 468 24.04 1.90 -38.87
CA ALA A 468 23.88 1.36 -40.21
C ALA A 468 24.21 2.42 -41.30
N ILE A 469 23.78 3.67 -41.11
CA ILE A 469 24.10 4.79 -42.00
C ILE A 469 25.61 5.06 -42.01
N ILE A 470 26.23 5.12 -40.82
CA ILE A 470 27.68 5.34 -40.67
C ILE A 470 28.47 4.21 -41.33
N ASN A 471 28.09 2.95 -41.11
CA ASN A 471 28.76 1.81 -41.73
C ASN A 471 28.62 1.80 -43.26
N ALA A 472 27.44 2.17 -43.78
CA ALA A 472 27.25 2.34 -45.22
C ALA A 472 28.17 3.44 -45.78
N ALA A 473 28.22 4.60 -45.12
CA ALA A 473 29.10 5.70 -45.50
C ALA A 473 30.58 5.27 -45.47
N ARG A 474 31.00 4.59 -44.40
CA ARG A 474 32.36 4.03 -44.25
C ARG A 474 32.71 3.09 -45.40
N SER A 475 31.85 2.13 -45.72
CA SER A 475 32.10 1.20 -46.84
C SER A 475 32.22 1.93 -48.19
N GLY A 476 31.45 3.01 -48.38
CA GLY A 476 31.55 3.89 -49.55
C GLY A 476 32.84 4.71 -49.59
N PHE A 477 33.38 5.14 -48.44
CA PHE A 477 34.70 5.77 -48.38
C PHE A 477 35.83 4.77 -48.63
N GLU A 478 35.77 3.57 -48.04
CA GLU A 478 36.76 2.51 -48.28
C GLU A 478 36.82 2.12 -49.76
N SER A 479 35.66 1.99 -50.43
CA SER A 479 35.62 1.71 -51.88
C SER A 479 36.27 2.83 -52.71
N ARG A 480 36.03 4.09 -52.36
CA ARG A 480 36.65 5.25 -53.03
C ARG A 480 38.16 5.32 -52.78
N LEU A 481 38.60 4.99 -51.57
CA LEU A 481 40.02 4.93 -51.24
C LEU A 481 40.74 3.89 -52.10
N VAL A 482 40.16 2.68 -52.24
CA VAL A 482 40.71 1.61 -53.08
C VAL A 482 40.74 2.04 -54.55
N ALA A 483 39.68 2.70 -55.04
CA ALA A 483 39.66 3.24 -56.41
C ALA A 483 40.77 4.28 -56.64
N ALA A 484 40.91 5.26 -55.74
CA ALA A 484 41.95 6.29 -55.83
C ALA A 484 43.37 5.70 -55.72
N GLN A 485 43.57 4.69 -54.87
CA GLN A 485 44.84 3.95 -54.81
C GLN A 485 45.15 3.26 -56.15
N GLY A 486 44.15 2.62 -56.77
CA GLY A 486 44.30 2.02 -58.10
C GLY A 486 44.63 3.04 -59.19
N GLU A 487 44.02 4.23 -59.15
CA GLU A 487 44.34 5.34 -60.08
C GLU A 487 45.77 5.85 -59.89
N ILE A 488 46.20 6.07 -58.64
CA ILE A 488 47.59 6.48 -58.34
C ILE A 488 48.59 5.43 -58.84
N GLU A 489 48.33 4.15 -58.62
CA GLU A 489 49.18 3.08 -59.14
C GLU A 489 49.24 3.08 -60.67
N ALA A 490 48.12 3.30 -61.34
CA ALA A 490 48.07 3.39 -62.80
C ALA A 490 48.90 4.58 -63.31
N VAL A 491 48.75 5.75 -62.70
CA VAL A 491 49.53 6.97 -63.03
C VAL A 491 51.02 6.75 -62.76
N ASN A 492 51.38 6.10 -61.66
CA ASN A 492 52.78 5.78 -61.37
C ASN A 492 53.37 4.83 -62.41
N ARG A 493 52.59 3.85 -62.90
CA ARG A 493 53.03 2.96 -63.99
C ARG A 493 53.20 3.72 -65.32
N THR A 494 52.28 4.62 -65.67
CA THR A 494 52.42 5.42 -66.90
C THR A 494 53.60 6.38 -66.80
N ASN A 495 53.74 7.11 -65.69
CA ASN A 495 54.88 8.01 -65.47
C ASN A 495 56.21 7.24 -65.48
N SER A 496 56.26 6.05 -64.88
CA SER A 496 57.43 5.17 -64.96
C SER A 496 57.77 4.78 -66.40
N ALA A 497 56.76 4.46 -67.21
CA ALA A 497 56.94 4.09 -68.61
C ALA A 497 57.39 5.29 -69.45
N GLU A 498 56.81 6.48 -69.23
CA GLU A 498 57.19 7.73 -69.90
C GLU A 498 58.60 8.17 -69.52
N ILE A 499 58.99 8.10 -68.24
CA ILE A 499 60.35 8.39 -67.80
C ILE A 499 61.34 7.40 -68.44
N ALA A 500 60.98 6.12 -68.55
CA ALA A 500 61.82 5.14 -69.24
C ALA A 500 61.95 5.43 -70.74
N ALA A 501 60.86 5.83 -71.40
CA ALA A 501 60.84 6.24 -72.80
C ALA A 501 61.71 7.48 -73.04
N MET A 502 61.52 8.55 -72.24
CA MET A 502 62.33 9.77 -72.31
C MET A 502 63.81 9.49 -72.04
N ARG A 503 64.14 8.60 -71.09
CA ARG A 503 65.53 8.16 -70.88
C ARG A 503 66.10 7.42 -72.08
N GLY A 504 65.29 6.62 -72.78
CA GLY A 504 65.65 5.94 -74.02
C GLY A 504 65.90 6.92 -75.17
N GLU A 505 65.02 7.89 -75.37
CA GLU A 505 65.17 8.96 -76.37
C GLU A 505 66.36 9.86 -76.04
N LEU A 506 66.60 10.18 -74.77
CA LEU A 506 67.79 10.92 -74.35
C LEU A 506 69.07 10.13 -74.62
N ALA A 507 69.09 8.81 -74.36
CA ALA A 507 70.24 7.96 -74.71
C ALA A 507 70.48 7.89 -76.23
N GLN A 508 69.41 7.86 -77.04
CA GLN A 508 69.50 7.91 -78.50
C GLN A 508 69.98 9.26 -79.02
N THR A 509 69.54 10.37 -78.42
CA THR A 509 69.98 11.72 -78.82
C THR A 509 71.39 12.02 -78.34
N VAL A 510 71.81 11.55 -77.16
CA VAL A 510 73.20 11.64 -76.69
C VAL A 510 74.13 10.86 -77.64
N THR A 511 73.79 9.63 -78.01
CA THR A 511 74.55 8.87 -79.01
C THR A 511 74.52 9.52 -80.41
N ALA A 512 73.42 10.17 -80.79
CA ALA A 512 73.33 10.94 -82.03
C ALA A 512 74.11 12.26 -81.99
N ILE A 513 74.25 12.92 -80.83
CA ILE A 513 75.05 14.13 -80.64
C ILE A 513 76.54 13.77 -80.61
N GLU A 514 76.92 12.66 -79.95
CA GLU A 514 78.26 12.09 -80.03
C GLU A 514 78.63 11.68 -81.48
N ALA A 515 77.66 11.20 -82.27
CA ALA A 515 77.85 10.92 -83.71
C ALA A 515 77.83 12.18 -84.60
N LYS A 516 77.09 13.24 -84.24
CA LYS A 516 76.99 14.50 -84.99
C LYS A 516 78.08 15.52 -84.63
N GLN A 517 78.78 15.35 -83.51
CA GLN A 517 80.04 16.06 -83.21
C GLN A 517 81.19 15.71 -84.18
N ALA A 518 81.00 14.73 -85.08
CA ALA A 518 81.92 14.41 -86.17
C ALA A 518 81.57 15.05 -87.54
N ALA A 519 80.49 15.82 -87.66
CA ALA A 519 80.14 16.46 -88.94
C ALA A 519 79.41 17.79 -88.74
N VAL A 520 80.18 18.88 -88.77
CA VAL A 520 79.65 20.24 -88.93
C VAL A 520 79.44 20.51 -90.42
N THR A 521 78.21 20.86 -90.80
CA THR A 521 77.84 21.94 -91.74
C THR A 521 76.34 22.14 -91.61
N GLY A 522 75.92 23.32 -91.17
CA GLY A 522 74.54 23.62 -90.79
C GLY A 522 73.58 23.87 -91.97
N PRO A 523 72.27 23.72 -91.73
CA PRO A 523 71.24 24.52 -92.40
C PRO A 523 70.86 25.73 -91.53
N ASP A 524 70.19 26.70 -92.14
CA ASP A 524 69.88 28.03 -91.59
C ASP A 524 69.29 27.99 -90.17
N LEU A 525 70.06 28.58 -89.24
CA LEU A 525 69.83 28.52 -87.80
C LEU A 525 68.52 29.22 -87.40
N SER A 526 68.07 30.21 -88.17
CA SER A 526 66.86 30.98 -87.87
C SER A 526 65.56 30.19 -88.00
N ASP A 527 65.43 29.32 -89.02
CA ASP A 527 64.21 28.53 -89.22
C ASP A 527 64.08 27.43 -88.16
N THR A 528 65.20 26.79 -87.80
CA THR A 528 65.24 25.79 -86.72
C THR A 528 65.01 26.43 -85.34
N LEU A 529 65.54 27.63 -85.07
CA LEU A 529 65.26 28.37 -83.85
C LEU A 529 63.80 28.85 -83.77
N ARG A 530 63.19 29.25 -84.89
CA ARG A 530 61.75 29.60 -84.95
C ARG A 530 60.87 28.38 -84.68
N GLU A 531 61.15 27.25 -85.30
CA GLU A 531 60.39 26.01 -85.10
C GLU A 531 60.56 25.46 -83.67
N ILE A 532 61.74 25.59 -83.08
CA ILE A 532 61.97 25.27 -81.66
C ILE A 532 61.21 26.24 -80.75
N ARG A 533 61.23 27.55 -81.02
CA ARG A 533 60.44 28.55 -80.26
C ARG A 533 58.95 28.23 -80.29
N GLU A 534 58.42 27.91 -81.47
CA GLU A 534 57.01 27.59 -81.68
C GLU A 534 56.62 26.28 -80.95
N GLN A 535 57.50 25.28 -80.95
CA GLN A 535 57.31 24.07 -80.13
C GLN A 535 57.36 24.36 -78.63
N TYR A 536 58.26 25.22 -78.16
CA TYR A 536 58.31 25.62 -76.74
C TYR A 536 57.13 26.48 -76.32
N GLU A 537 56.58 27.33 -77.20
CA GLU A 537 55.36 28.08 -76.92
C GLU A 537 54.15 27.15 -76.78
N VAL A 538 53.99 26.17 -77.66
CA VAL A 538 52.91 25.19 -77.59
C VAL A 538 53.02 24.34 -76.33
N VAL A 539 54.22 23.83 -76.01
CA VAL A 539 54.46 23.03 -74.79
C VAL A 539 54.31 23.88 -73.53
N GLY A 540 54.74 25.15 -73.55
CA GLY A 540 54.59 26.08 -72.44
C GLY A 540 53.12 26.45 -72.18
N GLN A 541 52.34 26.69 -73.23
CA GLN A 541 50.90 26.92 -73.11
C GLN A 541 50.16 25.67 -72.62
N ALA A 542 50.51 24.49 -73.14
CA ALA A 542 49.94 23.23 -72.68
C ALA A 542 50.24 22.98 -71.20
N ASN A 543 51.50 23.11 -70.76
CA ASN A 543 51.88 22.96 -69.35
C ASN A 543 51.18 23.98 -68.44
N ARG A 544 50.99 25.23 -68.90
CA ARG A 544 50.26 26.24 -68.13
C ARG A 544 48.79 25.86 -67.96
N GLN A 545 48.13 25.43 -69.02
CA GLN A 545 46.74 24.96 -68.96
C GLN A 545 46.60 23.73 -68.08
N ASP A 546 47.55 22.80 -68.16
CA ASP A 546 47.55 21.58 -67.34
C ASP A 546 47.76 21.87 -65.85
N ALA A 547 48.64 22.82 -65.53
CA ALA A 547 48.85 23.30 -64.17
C ALA A 547 47.61 24.04 -63.64
N GLU A 548 47.02 24.94 -64.43
CA GLU A 548 45.77 25.63 -64.08
C GLU A 548 44.60 24.66 -63.88
N ALA A 549 44.49 23.63 -64.71
CA ALA A 549 43.48 22.58 -64.57
C ALA A 549 43.70 21.75 -63.30
N LYS A 550 44.94 21.34 -63.00
CA LYS A 550 45.28 20.61 -61.76
C LYS A 550 45.02 21.45 -60.51
N TYR A 551 45.36 22.74 -60.53
CA TYR A 551 45.05 23.63 -59.41
C TYR A 551 43.56 23.89 -59.28
N ARG A 552 42.83 24.13 -60.38
CA ARG A 552 41.36 24.23 -60.35
C ARG A 552 40.70 22.99 -59.77
N ALA A 553 41.15 21.79 -60.16
CA ALA A 553 40.64 20.53 -59.64
C ALA A 553 40.90 20.41 -58.12
N LYS A 554 42.12 20.71 -57.67
CA LYS A 554 42.44 20.72 -56.22
C LYS A 554 41.63 21.76 -55.44
N PHE A 555 41.43 22.95 -55.97
CA PHE A 555 40.60 23.96 -55.31
C PHE A 555 39.13 23.55 -55.24
N ALA A 556 38.60 22.93 -56.30
CA ALA A 556 37.24 22.38 -56.31
C ALA A 556 37.09 21.24 -55.29
N GLU A 557 38.09 20.36 -55.16
CA GLU A 557 38.10 19.27 -54.19
C GLU A 557 38.14 19.80 -52.73
N ILE A 558 39.00 20.77 -52.45
CA ILE A 558 39.07 21.42 -51.12
C ILE A 558 37.76 22.17 -50.81
N ALA A 559 37.16 22.84 -51.79
CA ALA A 559 35.87 23.52 -51.61
C ALA A 559 34.74 22.51 -51.31
N LEU A 560 34.69 21.40 -52.04
CA LEU A 560 33.73 20.32 -51.82
C LEU A 560 33.93 19.66 -50.44
N GLN A 561 35.17 19.43 -50.03
CA GLN A 561 35.46 18.85 -48.72
C GLN A 561 35.04 19.80 -47.60
N ARG A 562 35.32 21.10 -47.71
CA ARG A 562 34.86 22.11 -46.75
C ARG A 562 33.34 22.21 -46.67
N GLN A 563 32.64 22.08 -47.80
CA GLN A 563 31.18 22.03 -47.80
C GLN A 563 30.67 20.81 -47.03
N LYS A 564 31.24 19.62 -47.28
CA LYS A 564 30.88 18.40 -46.53
C LYS A 564 31.18 18.52 -45.05
N ASP A 565 32.32 19.08 -44.69
CA ASP A 565 32.69 19.29 -43.29
C ASP A 565 31.74 20.31 -42.62
N SER A 566 31.33 21.37 -43.33
CA SER A 566 30.35 22.34 -42.85
C SER A 566 28.97 21.73 -42.65
N GLU A 567 28.50 20.89 -43.58
CA GLU A 567 27.23 20.16 -43.49
C GLU A 567 27.26 19.14 -42.33
N ALA A 568 28.36 18.40 -42.16
CA ALA A 568 28.53 17.47 -41.03
C ALA A 568 28.53 18.21 -39.68
N LEU A 569 29.17 19.37 -39.61
CA LEU A 569 29.21 20.19 -38.41
C LEU A 569 27.83 20.83 -38.11
N ALA A 570 27.06 21.19 -39.14
CA ALA A 570 25.69 21.63 -39.01
C ALA A 570 24.76 20.50 -38.50
N ALA A 571 24.92 19.28 -39.02
CA ALA A 571 24.19 18.10 -38.57
C ALA A 571 24.49 17.76 -37.10
N ALA A 572 25.77 17.73 -36.71
CA ALA A 572 26.16 17.50 -35.32
C ALA A 572 25.63 18.59 -34.37
N ARG A 573 25.59 19.86 -34.81
CA ARG A 573 24.98 20.95 -34.03
C ARG A 573 23.46 20.78 -33.87
N ALA A 574 22.78 20.29 -34.91
CA ALA A 574 21.35 19.99 -34.83
C ALA A 574 21.06 18.86 -33.85
N GLU A 575 21.84 17.77 -33.89
CA GLU A 575 21.75 16.66 -32.93
C GLU A 575 21.98 17.13 -31.49
N VAL A 576 23.01 17.94 -31.24
CA VAL A 576 23.27 18.54 -29.92
C VAL A 576 22.08 19.39 -29.46
N ALA A 577 21.47 20.18 -30.36
CA ALA A 577 20.29 20.97 -30.02
C ALA A 577 19.07 20.10 -29.68
N GLU A 578 18.89 18.95 -30.34
CA GLU A 578 17.84 17.98 -30.00
C GLU A 578 18.09 17.32 -28.65
N PHE A 579 19.32 16.89 -28.36
CA PHE A 579 19.68 16.37 -27.04
C PHE A 579 19.47 17.41 -25.94
N GLN A 580 19.81 18.67 -26.21
CA GLN A 580 19.60 19.76 -25.26
C GLN A 580 18.10 19.94 -24.94
N LYS A 581 17.23 19.94 -25.97
CA LYS A 581 15.77 19.98 -25.78
C LYS A 581 15.28 18.79 -24.96
N LYS A 582 15.81 17.59 -25.22
CA LYS A 582 15.42 16.37 -24.49
C LYS A 582 15.84 16.41 -23.02
N ILE A 583 17.03 16.94 -22.74
CA ILE A 583 17.50 17.19 -21.37
C ILE A 583 16.57 18.17 -20.66
N ASP A 584 16.16 19.26 -21.33
CA ASP A 584 15.28 20.26 -20.71
C ASP A 584 13.87 19.70 -20.47
N THR A 585 13.32 18.88 -21.37
CA THR A 585 12.05 18.18 -21.13
C THR A 585 12.14 17.21 -19.95
N LEU A 586 13.20 16.41 -19.87
CA LEU A 586 13.40 15.47 -18.76
C LEU A 586 13.61 16.18 -17.43
N ARG A 587 14.27 17.35 -17.44
CA ARG A 587 14.42 18.20 -16.24
C ARG A 587 13.07 18.73 -15.77
N ALA A 588 12.24 19.23 -16.67
CA ALA A 588 10.90 19.72 -16.34
C ALA A 588 10.00 18.61 -15.79
N GLU A 589 10.07 17.40 -16.37
CA GLU A 589 9.37 16.23 -15.84
C GLU A 589 9.86 15.85 -14.44
N ALA A 590 11.18 15.85 -14.21
CA ALA A 590 11.76 15.58 -12.90
C ALA A 590 11.34 16.63 -11.85
N GLU A 591 11.27 17.91 -12.21
CA GLU A 591 10.75 18.96 -11.32
C GLU A 591 9.24 18.82 -11.04
N SER A 592 8.45 18.40 -12.03
CA SER A 592 7.03 18.09 -11.83
C SER A 592 6.81 16.89 -10.91
N ILE A 593 7.61 15.83 -11.04
CA ILE A 593 7.53 14.68 -10.14
C ILE A 593 7.96 15.07 -8.73
N ARG A 594 9.03 15.86 -8.59
CA ARG A 594 9.47 16.38 -7.28
C ARG A 594 8.38 17.22 -6.60
N SER A 595 7.72 18.12 -7.33
CA SER A 595 6.65 18.93 -6.74
C SER A 595 5.43 18.10 -6.32
N LYS A 596 5.08 17.07 -7.10
CA LYS A 596 4.04 16.09 -6.71
C LYS A 596 4.42 15.31 -5.45
N ASN A 597 5.67 14.86 -5.33
CA ASN A 597 6.14 14.17 -4.13
C ASN A 597 6.07 15.06 -2.90
N ILE A 598 6.54 16.31 -2.98
CA ILE A 598 6.44 17.27 -1.87
C ILE A 598 4.97 17.47 -1.46
N ALA A 599 4.06 17.67 -2.42
CA ALA A 599 2.64 17.82 -2.13
C ALA A 599 2.01 16.57 -1.48
N MET A 600 2.43 15.37 -1.90
CA MET A 600 1.99 14.12 -1.29
C MET A 600 2.55 13.95 0.13
N GLU A 601 3.82 14.27 0.36
CA GLU A 601 4.47 14.25 1.68
C GLU A 601 3.79 15.24 2.64
N ASP A 602 3.52 16.47 2.19
CA ASP A 602 2.80 17.47 2.98
C ASP A 602 1.38 17.00 3.30
N GLY A 603 0.66 16.41 2.34
CA GLY A 603 -0.65 15.81 2.58
C GLY A 603 -0.61 14.68 3.60
N MET A 604 0.39 13.80 3.53
CA MET A 604 0.61 12.73 4.49
C MET A 604 0.85 13.30 5.89
N ASN A 605 1.75 14.29 6.02
CA ASN A 605 2.06 14.96 7.28
C ASN A 605 0.83 15.67 7.88
N GLN A 606 0.01 16.33 7.07
CA GLN A 606 -1.24 16.94 7.52
C GLN A 606 -2.23 15.90 8.05
N THR A 607 -2.38 14.77 7.35
CA THR A 607 -3.26 13.69 7.84
C THR A 607 -2.73 13.04 9.10
N GLU A 608 -1.43 12.83 9.21
CA GLU A 608 -0.79 12.26 10.40
C GLU A 608 -0.95 13.19 11.61
N THR A 609 -0.68 14.48 11.45
CA THR A 609 -0.88 15.47 12.52
C THR A 609 -2.34 15.57 12.94
N ARG A 610 -3.30 15.44 12.01
CA ARG A 610 -4.73 15.35 12.35
C ARG A 610 -5.04 14.12 13.18
N ILE A 611 -4.56 12.95 12.77
CA ILE A 611 -4.76 11.69 13.51
C ILE A 611 -4.11 11.78 14.90
N GLN A 612 -2.91 12.35 15.01
CA GLN A 612 -2.24 12.57 16.29
C GLN A 612 -3.08 13.47 17.22
N LYS A 613 -3.66 14.56 16.71
CA LYS A 613 -4.56 15.43 17.49
C LYS A 613 -5.83 14.70 17.95
N GLU A 614 -6.46 13.92 17.07
CA GLU A 614 -7.64 13.12 17.41
C GLU A 614 -7.31 12.07 18.48
N MET A 615 -6.19 11.35 18.32
CA MET A 615 -5.70 10.38 19.30
C MET A 615 -5.43 11.01 20.66
N GLU A 616 -4.81 12.19 20.69
CA GLU A 616 -4.58 12.94 21.92
C GLU A 616 -5.90 13.35 22.59
N SER A 617 -6.89 13.79 21.80
CA SER A 617 -8.23 14.11 22.33
C SER A 617 -8.92 12.89 22.96
N TYR A 618 -8.81 11.72 22.33
CA TYR A 618 -9.36 10.48 22.86
C TYR A 618 -8.63 10.02 24.13
N ARG A 619 -7.29 10.14 24.17
CA ARG A 619 -6.51 9.86 25.38
C ARG A 619 -6.93 10.75 26.55
N GLN A 620 -7.12 12.04 26.31
CA GLN A 620 -7.61 12.97 27.33
C GLN A 620 -9.03 12.65 27.78
N ALA A 621 -9.91 12.23 26.87
CA ALA A 621 -11.26 11.80 27.21
C ALA A 621 -11.24 10.53 28.08
N ILE A 622 -10.42 9.54 27.74
CA ILE A 622 -10.23 8.32 28.52
C ILE A 622 -9.72 8.67 29.92
N ALA A 623 -8.66 9.48 30.03
CA ALA A 623 -8.09 9.89 31.33
C ALA A 623 -9.13 10.59 32.23
N LYS A 624 -9.98 11.46 31.66
CA LYS A 624 -11.08 12.09 32.39
C LYS A 624 -12.11 11.07 32.89
N ARG A 625 -12.46 10.06 32.08
CA ARG A 625 -13.40 9.01 32.48
C ARG A 625 -12.81 8.09 33.54
N GLU A 626 -11.54 7.74 33.43
CA GLU A 626 -10.83 6.96 34.45
C GLU A 626 -10.78 7.70 35.80
N ALA A 627 -10.48 9.01 35.78
CA ALA A 627 -10.51 9.84 36.98
C ALA A 627 -11.92 9.90 37.62
N GLN A 628 -12.98 9.99 36.82
CA GLN A 628 -14.36 9.94 37.31
C GLN A 628 -14.69 8.57 37.95
N ILE A 629 -14.23 7.47 37.35
CA ILE A 629 -14.43 6.13 37.90
C ILE A 629 -13.72 6.01 39.26
N GLU A 630 -12.47 6.46 39.36
CA GLU A 630 -11.73 6.42 40.64
C GLU A 630 -12.37 7.31 41.71
N GLN A 631 -12.87 8.49 41.34
CA GLN A 631 -13.64 9.34 42.26
C GLN A 631 -14.89 8.62 42.79
N MET A 632 -15.70 8.04 41.90
CA MET A 632 -16.92 7.31 42.30
C MET A 632 -16.60 6.09 43.18
N LYS A 633 -15.47 5.40 42.92
CA LYS A 633 -15.00 4.31 43.79
C LYS A 633 -14.63 4.81 45.18
N LEU A 634 -13.97 5.96 45.28
CA LEU A 634 -13.63 6.57 46.57
C LEU A 634 -14.90 6.98 47.35
N GLU A 635 -15.84 7.64 46.68
CA GLU A 635 -17.11 8.08 47.28
C GLU A 635 -17.96 6.89 47.76
N THR A 636 -18.02 5.81 46.97
CA THR A 636 -18.73 4.59 47.38
C THR A 636 -18.06 3.88 48.57
N ALA A 637 -16.73 3.86 48.62
CA ALA A 637 -16.00 3.34 49.78
C ALA A 637 -16.26 4.19 51.04
N GLN A 638 -16.28 5.52 50.93
CA GLN A 638 -16.62 6.43 52.03
C GLN A 638 -18.07 6.25 52.50
N ASN A 639 -19.02 6.10 51.58
CA ASN A 639 -20.40 5.84 51.95
C ASN A 639 -20.54 4.51 52.70
N LEU A 640 -19.81 3.47 52.29
CA LEU A 640 -19.79 2.19 52.98
C LEU A 640 -19.28 2.32 54.43
N THR A 641 -18.21 3.09 54.65
CA THR A 641 -17.70 3.35 56.02
C THR A 641 -18.71 4.11 56.85
N ASN A 642 -19.35 5.15 56.29
CA ASN A 642 -20.38 5.93 56.98
C ASN A 642 -21.60 5.06 57.35
N TYR A 643 -22.04 4.17 56.45
CA TYR A 643 -23.12 3.21 56.75
C TYR A 643 -22.74 2.23 57.86
N GLN A 644 -21.49 1.76 57.89
CA GLN A 644 -21.00 0.86 58.93
C GLN A 644 -20.99 1.57 60.30
N GLU A 645 -20.52 2.81 60.37
CA GLU A 645 -20.55 3.63 61.57
C GLU A 645 -21.98 3.88 62.06
N LEU A 646 -22.89 4.25 61.15
CA LEU A 646 -24.29 4.45 61.49
C LEU A 646 -24.96 3.17 62.00
N MET A 647 -24.64 2.02 61.40
CA MET A 647 -25.12 0.71 61.88
C MET A 647 -24.62 0.43 63.29
N ASN A 648 -23.34 0.71 63.58
CA ASN A 648 -22.77 0.52 64.91
C ASN A 648 -23.49 1.39 65.96
N VAL A 649 -23.77 2.67 65.65
CA VAL A 649 -24.55 3.56 66.53
C VAL A 649 -25.97 3.04 66.73
N LYS A 650 -26.64 2.58 65.67
CA LYS A 650 -27.98 1.99 65.76
C LYS A 650 -27.99 0.76 66.67
N MET A 651 -26.99 -0.12 66.54
CA MET A 651 -26.86 -1.29 67.41
C MET A 651 -26.64 -0.89 68.88
N ALA A 652 -25.85 0.15 69.14
CA ALA A 652 -25.67 0.67 70.50
C ALA A 652 -26.99 1.23 71.08
N LEU A 653 -27.73 2.01 70.30
CA LEU A 653 -29.04 2.54 70.70
C LEU A 653 -30.06 1.43 70.96
N ASP A 654 -30.09 0.37 70.14
CA ASP A 654 -30.98 -0.78 70.39
C ASP A 654 -30.66 -1.47 71.73
N LEU A 655 -29.37 -1.57 72.08
CA LEU A 655 -28.94 -2.10 73.38
C LEU A 655 -29.38 -1.19 74.53
N GLU A 656 -29.25 0.14 74.39
CA GLU A 656 -29.73 1.11 75.37
C GLU A 656 -31.25 1.03 75.54
N ILE A 657 -32.03 1.00 74.45
CA ILE A 657 -33.48 0.86 74.49
C ILE A 657 -33.88 -0.45 75.17
N ALA A 658 -33.19 -1.56 74.86
CA ALA A 658 -33.44 -2.85 75.53
C ALA A 658 -33.14 -2.80 77.03
N ALA A 659 -32.08 -2.09 77.44
CA ALA A 659 -31.77 -1.86 78.85
C ALA A 659 -32.83 -0.99 79.54
N TYR A 660 -33.26 0.11 78.91
CA TYR A 660 -34.32 0.97 79.42
C TYR A 660 -35.65 0.21 79.55
N ARG A 661 -36.00 -0.65 78.58
CA ARG A 661 -37.19 -1.51 78.66
C ARG A 661 -37.14 -2.45 79.87
N LYS A 662 -36.00 -3.11 80.13
CA LYS A 662 -35.85 -3.98 81.31
C LYS A 662 -35.97 -3.22 82.63
N LEU A 663 -35.41 -2.01 82.72
CA LEU A 663 -35.54 -1.16 83.91
C LEU A 663 -37.00 -0.75 84.14
N LEU A 664 -37.70 -0.36 83.08
CA LEU A 664 -39.13 -0.04 83.12
C LEU A 664 -39.97 -1.25 83.55
N GLU A 665 -39.74 -2.43 82.97
CA GLU A 665 -40.41 -3.68 83.36
C GLU A 665 -40.14 -4.02 84.84
N GLY A 666 -38.91 -3.84 85.31
CA GLY A 666 -38.57 -4.02 86.74
C GLY A 666 -39.30 -3.04 87.65
N GLU A 667 -39.44 -1.79 87.23
CA GLU A 667 -40.14 -0.75 87.98
C GLU A 667 -41.65 -0.93 87.97
N GLU A 668 -42.23 -1.37 86.84
CA GLU A 668 -43.62 -1.78 86.74
C GLU A 668 -43.93 -2.95 87.68
N ILE A 669 -43.03 -3.94 87.77
CA ILE A 669 -43.15 -5.06 88.72
C ILE A 669 -43.08 -4.55 90.17
N ARG A 670 -42.17 -3.61 90.47
CA ARG A 670 -42.04 -3.01 91.81
C ARG A 670 -43.30 -2.24 92.21
N LEU A 671 -43.86 -1.46 91.30
CA LEU A 671 -45.09 -0.69 91.53
C LEU A 671 -46.32 -1.61 91.61
N ALA A 672 -46.41 -2.65 90.79
CA ALA A 672 -47.48 -3.64 90.84
C ALA A 672 -47.45 -4.52 92.10
N GLY A 673 -46.28 -4.68 92.75
CA GLY A 673 -46.15 -5.35 94.04
C GLY A 673 -46.45 -4.46 95.26
N GLN A 674 -46.64 -3.14 95.06
CA GLN A 674 -46.97 -2.18 96.12
C GLN A 674 -48.44 -1.72 96.08
N ALA A 675 -49.23 -2.17 95.10
CA ALA A 675 -50.68 -2.03 95.01
C ALA A 675 -51.37 -3.34 95.41
#